data_AF-A0A6N7FPT9-F1
#
_entry.id   AF-A0A6N7FPT9-F1
#
_cell.length_a   1.000
_cell.length_b   1.000
_cell.length_c   1.000
_cell.angle_alpha   90.00
_cell.angle_beta   90.00
_cell.angle_gamma   90.00
#
_symmetry.space_group_name_H-M   'P 1'
#
loop_
_entity.id
_entity.type
_entity.pdbx_description
1 polymer ?
#
loop_
_entity_poly.entity_id
_entity_poly.type
_entity_poly.pdbx_seq_one_letter_code
_entity_poly.pdbx_strand_id
1 'polypeptide(L)'
;MADEAPPLEGLRVLECGDTIAAAYAGRLLRQLGADVVKLEAGPGDPLRRRGPFLGGVADPEASTSFAYLNAAKRSVAADVRAGLGRSRTRRLASAADVVIRSTRDGTTWLADDDLAVVEGQNPGLVTVDISPFGRTGPNAELPGSDLVTLAAGGLLSLHTADRNDPSAQPLRPYGDVSAFHAAAHATVAALGALHARLGHGLGQRIDVSAQEVVAGILLIAVPLYTYGGVVPVPHGTRAINPWSVFRCRDGYVLAHCTEDVHWRELVEVLGRPDWALAEIFGTNAGRVEAGEGLESLVAEAIAGFTVDGFLAEAVPRGVPCARINSAEDLLGDEHLRERGFFESVTATVGTWAERFAAPGLPFRLHRTPLAAEGRAPALGEHTDEVLAEWAPRSAPPAPPAPADGPGEDAAAPLAGVRVVDLSWVWAGPFGALQFAHLGAEVVKVESPNRLDLSRRIGPHADGVPGVDRSGFFNLYNQGKRSACLDLRDPEERELLTSLLATADVVIDNWSAGALAAAGFSYERLRELNPDVVAVSITGFGESGPDKDRIAYGAGVDALCGSASLTGTPGGPPADSTLNLPDPNGGIHAAVAALAALYRARQGGGGDRVEISLLEAAIAVLPWGVLDVAARGRQPERAGNRDPEMAPHGVFCCRGADDWVAVAVRDDGDFEALADLMGEPGLVRDPR
;
A
#
# COMPACT_ATOMS: atom_id res chain seq x y z
N MET A 1 -32.56 -6.11 3.31
CA MET A 1 -31.32 -6.85 3.02
C MET A 1 -31.12 -7.77 4.20
N ALA A 2 -30.95 -9.08 4.01
CA ALA A 2 -30.60 -9.94 5.12
C ALA A 2 -29.25 -9.45 5.69
N ASP A 3 -29.08 -9.42 7.01
CA ASP A 3 -27.81 -9.09 7.66
C ASP A 3 -26.74 -10.05 7.16
N GLU A 4 -25.98 -9.66 6.13
CA GLU A 4 -24.82 -10.42 5.68
C GLU A 4 -23.68 -10.14 6.67
N ALA A 5 -23.06 -11.19 7.19
CA ALA A 5 -21.88 -11.11 8.06
C ALA A 5 -20.66 -10.51 7.34
N PRO A 6 -19.81 -9.72 8.02
CA PRO A 6 -18.50 -9.35 7.51
C PRO A 6 -17.64 -10.57 7.12
N PRO A 7 -16.71 -10.45 6.15
CA PRO A 7 -16.00 -11.61 5.60
C PRO A 7 -15.20 -12.46 6.60
N LEU A 8 -14.69 -11.84 7.67
CA LEU A 8 -13.84 -12.49 8.66
C LEU A 8 -14.53 -12.66 10.02
N GLU A 9 -15.87 -12.57 10.06
CA GLU A 9 -16.63 -12.77 11.29
C GLU A 9 -16.28 -14.11 11.95
N GLY A 10 -16.06 -14.07 13.27
CA GLY A 10 -15.70 -15.24 14.07
C GLY A 10 -14.20 -15.56 14.10
N LEU A 11 -13.36 -14.91 13.29
CA LEU A 11 -11.91 -15.03 13.44
C LEU A 11 -11.38 -14.22 14.63
N ARG A 12 -10.42 -14.78 15.37
CA ARG A 12 -9.71 -14.15 16.49
C ARG A 12 -8.28 -13.84 16.10
N VAL A 13 -7.86 -12.58 16.24
CA VAL A 13 -6.51 -12.12 15.87
C VAL A 13 -5.84 -11.54 17.11
N LEU A 14 -4.69 -12.10 17.48
CA LEU A 14 -3.85 -11.57 18.54
C LEU A 14 -2.75 -10.71 17.92
N GLU A 15 -2.81 -9.41 18.15
CA GLU A 15 -1.79 -8.44 17.74
C GLU A 15 -0.72 -8.33 18.85
N CYS A 16 0.39 -9.02 18.62
CA CYS A 16 1.59 -9.08 19.45
C CYS A 16 2.66 -8.12 18.91
N GLY A 17 2.39 -6.82 18.93
CA GLY A 17 3.31 -5.84 18.34
C GLY A 17 3.05 -4.38 18.67
N ASP A 18 4.08 -3.57 18.43
CA ASP A 18 4.13 -2.12 18.73
C ASP A 18 4.61 -1.27 17.53
N THR A 19 4.64 -1.87 16.33
CA THR A 19 4.95 -1.20 15.07
C THR A 19 3.69 -0.70 14.38
N ILE A 20 3.85 0.28 13.48
CA ILE A 20 2.78 0.72 12.57
C ILE A 20 2.29 -0.46 11.72
N ALA A 21 3.19 -1.35 11.30
CA ALA A 21 2.85 -2.49 10.47
C ALA A 21 1.90 -3.47 11.19
N ALA A 22 2.19 -3.83 12.46
CA ALA A 22 1.26 -4.64 13.26
C ALA A 22 -0.10 -3.95 13.42
N ALA A 23 -0.09 -2.67 13.76
CA ALA A 23 -1.31 -1.92 14.02
C ALA A 23 -2.18 -1.79 12.74
N TYR A 24 -1.58 -1.57 11.57
CA TYR A 24 -2.32 -1.48 10.31
C TYR A 24 -2.84 -2.85 9.84
N ALA A 25 -2.06 -3.92 9.95
CA ALA A 25 -2.53 -5.27 9.64
C ALA A 25 -3.72 -5.67 10.54
N GLY A 26 -3.62 -5.37 11.84
CA GLY A 26 -4.72 -5.53 12.78
C GLY A 26 -5.94 -4.69 12.42
N ARG A 27 -5.76 -3.45 11.95
CA ARG A 27 -6.87 -2.59 11.49
C ARG A 27 -7.58 -3.19 10.28
N LEU A 28 -6.84 -3.65 9.26
CA LEU A 28 -7.43 -4.27 8.07
C LEU A 28 -8.28 -5.50 8.44
N LEU A 29 -7.73 -6.41 9.26
CA LEU A 29 -8.44 -7.61 9.72
C LEU A 29 -9.66 -7.26 10.58
N ARG A 30 -9.54 -6.27 11.47
CA ARG A 30 -10.65 -5.81 12.33
C ARG A 30 -11.82 -5.29 11.51
N GLN A 31 -11.53 -4.50 10.50
CA GLN A 31 -12.52 -3.86 9.63
C GLN A 31 -13.21 -4.85 8.69
N LEU A 32 -12.51 -5.93 8.32
CA LEU A 32 -13.07 -7.07 7.59
C LEU A 32 -13.87 -8.04 8.49
N GLY A 33 -13.96 -7.78 9.80
CA GLY A 33 -14.85 -8.52 10.71
C GLY A 33 -14.18 -9.36 11.79
N ALA A 34 -12.85 -9.47 11.80
CA ALA A 34 -12.15 -10.26 12.81
C ALA A 34 -12.21 -9.56 14.18
N ASP A 35 -12.24 -10.34 15.25
CA ASP A 35 -12.06 -9.87 16.62
C ASP A 35 -10.57 -9.73 16.92
N VAL A 36 -10.10 -8.48 16.99
CA VAL A 36 -8.67 -8.16 17.13
C VAL A 36 -8.36 -7.70 18.55
N VAL A 37 -7.52 -8.47 19.23
CA VAL A 37 -6.99 -8.17 20.56
C VAL A 37 -5.56 -7.67 20.43
N LYS A 38 -5.33 -6.44 20.87
CA LYS A 38 -4.02 -5.82 20.98
C LYS A 38 -3.42 -6.07 22.36
N LEU A 39 -2.21 -6.63 22.38
CA LEU A 39 -1.42 -6.70 23.60
C LEU A 39 -0.65 -5.42 23.82
N GLU A 40 -0.68 -4.93 25.06
CA GLU A 40 0.02 -3.73 25.48
C GLU A 40 0.72 -3.96 26.83
N ALA A 41 1.82 -3.27 27.08
CA ALA A 41 2.62 -3.39 28.30
C ALA A 41 3.13 -2.02 28.76
N GLY A 42 3.42 -1.89 30.05
CA GLY A 42 3.98 -0.68 30.63
C GLY A 42 3.16 0.56 30.28
N PRO A 43 3.74 1.57 29.60
CA PRO A 43 3.04 2.80 29.20
C PRO A 43 2.09 2.63 28.01
N GLY A 44 1.88 1.40 27.52
CA GLY A 44 1.07 1.10 26.34
C GLY A 44 1.82 1.32 25.03
N ASP A 45 1.12 1.07 23.92
CA ASP A 45 1.66 1.17 22.55
C ASP A 45 2.35 2.54 22.32
N PRO A 46 3.54 2.60 21.67
CA PRO A 46 4.22 3.85 21.37
C PRO A 46 3.40 4.85 20.56
N LEU A 47 2.47 4.40 19.70
CA LEU A 47 1.55 5.27 18.97
C LEU A 47 0.68 6.12 19.89
N ARG A 48 0.41 5.68 21.13
CA ARG A 48 -0.28 6.51 22.13
C ARG A 48 0.48 7.81 22.40
N ARG A 49 1.81 7.80 22.25
CA ARG A 49 2.68 8.97 22.46
C ARG A 49 3.08 9.66 21.15
N ARG A 50 2.67 9.11 20.01
CA ARG A 50 2.83 9.74 18.70
C ARG A 50 1.69 10.73 18.48
N GLY A 51 2.03 11.99 18.25
CA GLY A 51 1.04 13.00 17.85
C GLY A 51 0.46 12.73 16.45
N PRO A 52 -0.48 13.57 16.00
CA PRO A 52 -1.02 14.73 16.70
C PRO A 52 -2.04 14.34 17.77
N PHE A 53 -2.19 15.19 18.79
CA PHE A 53 -3.08 14.98 19.92
C PHE A 53 -4.28 15.92 19.85
N LEU A 54 -5.48 15.39 20.04
CA LEU A 54 -6.67 16.21 20.22
C LEU A 54 -6.54 17.08 21.48
N GLY A 55 -7.11 18.29 21.44
CA GLY A 55 -6.94 19.29 22.51
C GLY A 55 -5.54 19.90 22.62
N GLY A 56 -4.59 19.52 21.75
CA GLY A 56 -3.25 20.12 21.66
C GLY A 56 -2.29 19.77 22.80
N VAL A 57 -2.68 18.92 23.74
CA VAL A 57 -1.85 18.47 24.87
C VAL A 57 -1.51 17.00 24.64
N ALA A 58 -0.26 16.63 24.90
CA ALA A 58 0.17 15.23 24.81
C ALA A 58 -0.54 14.38 25.87
N ASP A 59 -1.50 13.59 25.42
CA ASP A 59 -2.28 12.64 26.22
C ASP A 59 -2.32 11.29 25.46
N PRO A 60 -1.86 10.18 26.08
CA PRO A 60 -1.90 8.84 25.50
C PRO A 60 -3.25 8.40 24.91
N GLU A 61 -4.36 8.90 25.44
CA GLU A 61 -5.70 8.55 24.97
C GLU A 61 -6.24 9.51 23.90
N ALA A 62 -5.57 10.66 23.70
CA ALA A 62 -5.92 11.69 22.72
C ALA A 62 -5.09 11.63 21.43
N SER A 63 -4.18 10.65 21.31
CA SER A 63 -3.40 10.44 20.08
C SER A 63 -4.32 10.02 18.93
N THR A 64 -4.40 10.86 17.91
CA THR A 64 -5.13 10.53 16.67
C THR A 64 -4.47 9.41 15.88
N SER A 65 -3.13 9.28 15.97
CA SER A 65 -2.36 8.20 15.36
C SER A 65 -2.73 6.84 15.97
N PHE A 66 -2.79 6.75 17.30
CA PHE A 66 -3.26 5.54 17.98
C PHE A 66 -4.74 5.27 17.69
N ALA A 67 -5.58 6.31 17.78
CA ALA A 67 -7.01 6.17 17.58
C ALA A 67 -7.35 5.68 16.16
N TYR A 68 -6.70 6.22 15.14
CA TYR A 68 -6.86 5.77 13.76
C TYR A 68 -6.49 4.29 13.61
N LEU A 69 -5.29 3.88 14.02
CA LEU A 69 -4.84 2.51 13.77
C LEU A 69 -5.50 1.45 14.68
N ASN A 70 -6.10 1.84 15.80
CA ASN A 70 -6.61 0.90 16.81
C ASN A 70 -8.10 1.04 17.11
N ALA A 71 -8.83 1.84 16.34
CA ALA A 71 -10.28 1.94 16.39
C ALA A 71 -10.94 0.56 16.42
N ALA A 72 -11.90 0.37 17.32
CA ALA A 72 -12.70 -0.84 17.50
C ALA A 72 -11.95 -2.13 17.90
N LYS A 73 -10.62 -2.09 18.11
CA LYS A 73 -9.86 -3.21 18.68
C LYS A 73 -10.14 -3.33 20.19
N ARG A 74 -9.78 -4.48 20.77
CA ARG A 74 -9.78 -4.71 22.22
C ARG A 74 -8.35 -4.67 22.77
N SER A 75 -8.12 -3.94 23.86
CA SER A 75 -6.79 -3.84 24.49
C SER A 75 -6.70 -4.76 25.71
N VAL A 76 -5.61 -5.52 25.81
CA VAL A 76 -5.26 -6.36 26.96
C VAL A 76 -3.89 -5.96 27.49
N ALA A 77 -3.81 -5.64 28.78
CA ALA A 77 -2.56 -5.36 29.45
C ALA A 77 -1.85 -6.66 29.85
N ALA A 78 -0.68 -6.90 29.25
CA ALA A 78 0.16 -8.08 29.51
C ALA A 78 1.63 -7.68 29.66
N ASP A 79 2.18 -7.75 30.88
CA ASP A 79 3.61 -7.50 31.10
C ASP A 79 4.48 -8.67 30.59
N VAL A 80 5.21 -8.42 29.51
CA VAL A 80 5.94 -9.41 28.71
C VAL A 80 7.15 -10.01 29.43
N ARG A 81 7.71 -9.32 30.43
CA ARG A 81 9.09 -9.58 30.88
C ARG A 81 9.24 -10.52 32.08
N ALA A 82 8.18 -10.93 32.80
CA ALA A 82 8.19 -12.14 33.66
C ALA A 82 6.82 -12.48 34.30
N GLY A 83 6.59 -13.78 34.59
CA GLY A 83 5.50 -14.25 35.45
C GLY A 83 4.17 -14.49 34.73
N LEU A 84 3.12 -13.78 35.17
CA LEU A 84 1.73 -13.96 34.72
C LEU A 84 1.46 -13.40 33.30
N GLY A 85 2.25 -12.45 32.80
CA GLY A 85 2.01 -11.90 31.46
C GLY A 85 2.41 -12.87 30.35
N ARG A 86 3.55 -13.56 30.46
CA ARG A 86 3.94 -14.62 29.51
C ARG A 86 2.90 -15.74 29.42
N SER A 87 2.32 -16.15 30.56
CA SER A 87 1.27 -17.17 30.56
C SER A 87 -0.06 -16.68 29.97
N ARG A 88 -0.41 -15.40 30.18
CA ARG A 88 -1.56 -14.76 29.51
C ARG A 88 -1.36 -14.71 27.99
N THR A 89 -0.20 -14.26 27.50
CA THR A 89 0.08 -14.19 26.06
C THR A 89 0.00 -15.57 25.41
N ARG A 90 0.63 -16.60 26.00
CA ARG A 90 0.50 -17.99 25.51
C ARG A 90 -0.95 -18.43 25.45
N ARG A 91 -1.73 -18.19 26.51
CA ARG A 91 -3.14 -18.60 26.58
C ARG A 91 -3.97 -17.95 25.48
N LEU A 92 -3.80 -16.65 25.27
CA LEU A 92 -4.51 -15.92 24.22
C LEU A 92 -4.07 -16.39 22.83
N ALA A 93 -2.78 -16.64 22.61
CA ALA A 93 -2.27 -17.15 21.36
C ALA A 93 -2.85 -18.54 21.03
N SER A 94 -2.98 -19.44 22.01
CA SER A 94 -3.64 -20.74 21.84
C SER A 94 -5.14 -20.66 21.56
N ALA A 95 -5.76 -19.48 21.76
CA ALA A 95 -7.17 -19.23 21.47
C ALA A 95 -7.41 -18.47 20.15
N ALA A 96 -6.35 -17.99 19.51
CA ALA A 96 -6.40 -17.18 18.30
C ALA A 96 -6.38 -18.03 17.02
N ASP A 97 -6.88 -17.47 15.92
CA ASP A 97 -6.67 -18.00 14.56
C ASP A 97 -5.41 -17.43 13.92
N VAL A 98 -5.12 -16.17 14.21
CA VAL A 98 -3.98 -15.44 13.68
C VAL A 98 -3.23 -14.78 14.81
N VAL A 99 -1.90 -14.89 14.82
CA VAL A 99 -1.01 -14.08 15.67
C VAL A 99 -0.15 -13.21 14.76
N ILE A 100 -0.18 -11.89 14.97
CA ILE A 100 0.70 -10.93 14.29
C ILE A 100 1.82 -10.56 15.23
N ARG A 101 3.08 -10.80 14.87
CA ARG A 101 4.27 -10.42 15.65
C ARG A 101 5.06 -9.34 14.90
N SER A 102 5.22 -8.18 15.50
CA SER A 102 6.09 -7.13 14.95
C SER A 102 6.47 -6.12 16.02
N THR A 103 7.76 -5.97 16.29
CA THR A 103 8.27 -5.16 17.40
C THR A 103 9.42 -4.27 16.99
N ARG A 104 9.44 -3.03 17.49
CA ARG A 104 10.47 -2.02 17.14
C ARG A 104 11.87 -2.35 17.66
N ASP A 105 11.96 -3.01 18.82
CA ASP A 105 13.20 -3.30 19.52
C ASP A 105 13.65 -4.77 19.37
N GLY A 106 12.98 -5.53 18.50
CA GLY A 106 13.22 -6.97 18.32
C GLY A 106 12.74 -7.84 19.48
N THR A 107 12.09 -7.27 20.52
CA THR A 107 11.56 -8.08 21.62
C THR A 107 10.37 -8.91 21.18
N THR A 108 10.34 -10.19 21.53
CA THR A 108 9.21 -11.05 21.13
C THR A 108 8.16 -11.12 22.23
N TRP A 109 6.96 -10.59 21.98
CA TRP A 109 5.78 -10.81 22.84
C TRP A 109 5.46 -12.29 23.06
N LEU A 110 5.74 -13.08 22.04
CA LEU A 110 5.64 -14.53 22.03
C LEU A 110 6.91 -15.07 21.36
N ALA A 111 7.88 -15.51 22.16
CA ALA A 111 9.15 -16.05 21.66
C ALA A 111 8.93 -17.36 20.89
N ASP A 112 9.90 -17.78 20.07
CA ASP A 112 9.73 -18.95 19.19
C ASP A 112 9.51 -20.27 19.96
N ASP A 113 10.13 -20.41 21.14
CA ASP A 113 9.87 -21.55 22.04
C ASP A 113 8.45 -21.53 22.60
N ASP A 114 7.92 -20.35 22.94
CA ASP A 114 6.53 -20.19 23.36
C ASP A 114 5.57 -20.51 22.23
N LEU A 115 5.86 -20.01 21.04
CA LEU A 115 5.07 -20.23 19.84
C LEU A 115 5.02 -21.71 19.46
N ALA A 116 6.14 -22.43 19.52
CA ALA A 116 6.17 -23.86 19.25
C ALA A 116 5.24 -24.65 20.20
N VAL A 117 5.15 -24.25 21.47
CA VAL A 117 4.20 -24.83 22.42
C VAL A 117 2.75 -24.50 22.04
N VAL A 118 2.49 -23.25 21.64
CA VAL A 118 1.16 -22.81 21.21
C VAL A 118 0.71 -23.56 19.95
N GLU A 119 1.56 -23.73 18.96
CA GLU A 119 1.27 -24.48 17.73
C GLU A 119 1.00 -25.97 17.99
N GLY A 120 1.71 -26.56 18.96
CA GLY A 120 1.41 -27.91 19.43
C GLY A 120 0.01 -28.05 20.06
N GLN A 121 -0.53 -26.96 20.61
CA GLN A 121 -1.89 -26.92 21.18
C GLN A 121 -2.95 -26.51 20.16
N ASN A 122 -2.57 -25.67 19.19
CA ASN A 122 -3.42 -25.17 18.12
C ASN A 122 -2.70 -25.32 16.76
N PRO A 123 -2.77 -26.52 16.14
CA PRO A 123 -2.14 -26.75 14.84
C PRO A 123 -2.73 -25.91 13.69
N GLY A 124 -3.90 -25.30 13.90
CA GLY A 124 -4.57 -24.42 12.95
C GLY A 124 -4.14 -22.94 13.05
N LEU A 125 -3.18 -22.60 13.91
CA LEU A 125 -2.73 -21.23 14.13
C LEU A 125 -1.93 -20.70 12.93
N VAL A 126 -2.36 -19.58 12.35
CA VAL A 126 -1.56 -18.80 11.41
C VAL A 126 -0.73 -17.78 12.20
N THR A 127 0.57 -17.75 11.98
CA THR A 127 1.45 -16.74 12.59
C THR A 127 2.10 -15.92 11.50
N VAL A 128 2.08 -14.60 11.65
CA VAL A 128 2.73 -13.67 10.73
C VAL A 128 3.72 -12.81 11.48
N ASP A 129 4.97 -12.92 11.08
CA ASP A 129 6.06 -12.08 11.54
C ASP A 129 6.29 -10.96 10.53
N ILE A 130 6.36 -9.73 11.02
CA ILE A 130 6.68 -8.56 10.21
C ILE A 130 7.91 -7.89 10.81
N SER A 131 9.01 -7.87 10.07
CA SER A 131 10.26 -7.24 10.50
C SER A 131 10.90 -6.43 9.37
N PRO A 132 11.84 -5.53 9.66
CA PRO A 132 12.51 -4.74 8.63
C PRO A 132 13.20 -5.58 7.56
N PHE A 133 13.84 -6.69 7.97
CA PHE A 133 14.75 -7.48 7.12
C PHE A 133 14.40 -8.98 7.04
N GLY A 134 13.22 -9.39 7.52
CA GLY A 134 12.85 -10.80 7.67
C GLY A 134 13.42 -11.43 8.95
N ARG A 135 13.04 -12.68 9.24
CA ARG A 135 13.56 -13.48 10.37
C ARG A 135 14.79 -14.31 10.02
N THR A 136 15.23 -14.27 8.78
CA THR A 136 16.35 -15.07 8.29
C THR A 136 17.36 -14.20 7.53
N GLY A 137 18.55 -14.75 7.30
CA GLY A 137 19.62 -14.03 6.60
C GLY A 137 20.47 -13.14 7.51
N PRO A 138 21.49 -12.47 6.94
CA PRO A 138 22.52 -11.77 7.70
C PRO A 138 22.02 -10.53 8.43
N ASN A 139 20.87 -9.97 8.00
CA ASN A 139 20.34 -8.71 8.51
C ASN A 139 19.13 -8.90 9.44
N ALA A 140 18.72 -10.14 9.73
CA ALA A 140 17.48 -10.44 10.47
C ALA A 140 17.40 -9.76 11.85
N GLU A 141 18.54 -9.62 12.51
CA GLU A 141 18.65 -9.02 13.86
C GLU A 141 18.95 -7.51 13.83
N LEU A 142 19.08 -6.90 12.63
CA LEU A 142 19.36 -5.48 12.54
C LEU A 142 18.11 -4.65 12.86
N PRO A 143 18.25 -3.55 13.62
CA PRO A 143 17.14 -2.64 13.83
C PRO A 143 16.78 -1.94 12.52
N GLY A 144 15.51 -1.58 12.38
CA GLY A 144 15.03 -0.82 11.23
C GLY A 144 14.05 0.27 11.62
N SER A 145 14.02 1.31 10.80
CA SER A 145 12.98 2.33 10.74
C SER A 145 12.41 2.34 9.33
N ASP A 146 11.36 3.13 9.09
CA ASP A 146 10.85 3.32 7.74
C ASP A 146 11.95 3.83 6.79
N LEU A 147 12.69 4.87 7.18
CA LEU A 147 13.77 5.44 6.38
C LEU A 147 14.87 4.40 6.04
N VAL A 148 15.31 3.63 7.03
CA VAL A 148 16.36 2.62 6.82
C VAL A 148 15.86 1.50 5.90
N THR A 149 14.60 1.09 6.07
CA THR A 149 13.98 0.05 5.23
C THR A 149 13.79 0.53 3.80
N LEU A 150 13.37 1.79 3.60
CA LEU A 150 13.28 2.42 2.28
C LEU A 150 14.65 2.51 1.59
N ALA A 151 15.70 2.81 2.35
CA ALA A 151 17.07 2.83 1.84
C ALA A 151 17.52 1.43 1.42
N ALA A 152 17.40 0.44 2.32
CA ALA A 152 17.81 -0.93 2.08
C ALA A 152 17.00 -1.63 0.99
N GLY A 153 15.73 -1.27 0.84
CA GLY A 153 14.85 -1.75 -0.20
C GLY A 153 15.07 -1.07 -1.56
N GLY A 154 15.94 -0.06 -1.64
CA GLY A 154 16.32 0.61 -2.88
C GLY A 154 15.46 1.81 -3.27
N LEU A 155 14.38 2.12 -2.54
CA LEU A 155 13.47 3.22 -2.90
C LEU A 155 14.17 4.58 -2.90
N LEU A 156 15.03 4.84 -1.90
CA LEU A 156 15.73 6.13 -1.83
C LEU A 156 16.72 6.33 -3.00
N SER A 157 17.16 5.26 -3.67
CA SER A 157 18.00 5.39 -4.88
C SER A 157 17.24 5.92 -6.10
N LEU A 158 15.92 6.11 -5.99
CA LEU A 158 15.06 6.50 -7.11
C LEU A 158 14.43 7.88 -6.94
N HIS A 159 14.50 8.46 -5.74
CA HIS A 159 13.69 9.61 -5.37
C HIS A 159 14.52 10.71 -4.70
N THR A 160 14.27 11.94 -5.11
CA THR A 160 15.01 13.16 -4.73
C THR A 160 14.07 14.36 -4.77
N ALA A 161 14.42 15.44 -4.07
CA ALA A 161 13.65 16.68 -4.13
C ALA A 161 13.77 17.42 -5.47
N ASP A 162 14.88 17.20 -6.20
CA ASP A 162 15.13 17.81 -7.50
C ASP A 162 15.81 16.81 -8.42
N ARG A 163 15.09 16.34 -9.45
CA ARG A 163 15.57 15.32 -10.40
C ARG A 163 16.61 15.85 -11.38
N ASN A 164 16.86 17.15 -11.38
CA ASN A 164 17.81 17.81 -12.27
C ASN A 164 19.08 18.27 -11.54
N ASP A 165 19.17 18.10 -10.22
CA ASP A 165 20.37 18.43 -9.43
C ASP A 165 21.06 17.15 -8.96
N PRO A 166 22.17 16.71 -9.58
CA PRO A 166 22.91 15.52 -9.16
C PRO A 166 23.44 15.56 -7.72
N SER A 167 23.47 16.73 -7.08
CA SER A 167 23.86 16.89 -5.67
C SER A 167 22.68 16.83 -4.70
N ALA A 168 21.45 16.74 -5.22
CA ALA A 168 20.26 16.68 -4.40
C ALA A 168 20.22 15.37 -3.59
N GLN A 169 19.95 15.55 -2.30
CA GLN A 169 19.87 14.47 -1.34
C GLN A 169 18.73 13.50 -1.70
N PRO A 170 18.96 12.17 -1.65
CA PRO A 170 17.89 11.20 -1.69
C PRO A 170 16.81 11.52 -0.67
N LEU A 171 15.56 11.46 -1.09
CA LEU A 171 14.43 11.92 -0.30
C LEU A 171 13.49 10.75 -0.01
N ARG A 172 12.99 10.64 1.22
CA ARG A 172 11.86 9.75 1.51
C ARG A 172 10.54 10.37 1.04
N PRO A 173 9.60 9.60 0.47
CA PRO A 173 8.21 10.02 0.42
C PRO A 173 7.70 10.33 1.83
N TYR A 174 6.81 11.31 1.96
CA TYR A 174 6.19 11.59 3.26
C TYR A 174 5.37 10.38 3.73
N GLY A 175 5.56 9.95 4.98
CA GLY A 175 4.82 8.84 5.57
C GLY A 175 5.69 7.72 6.12
N ASP A 176 5.05 6.58 6.38
CA ASP A 176 5.68 5.32 6.82
C ASP A 176 5.43 4.22 5.76
N VAL A 177 5.85 4.50 4.53
CA VAL A 177 5.49 3.72 3.33
C VAL A 177 5.82 2.24 3.49
N SER A 178 7.00 1.90 4.01
CA SER A 178 7.42 0.51 4.18
C SER A 178 6.53 -0.23 5.18
N ALA A 179 6.09 0.43 6.25
CA ALA A 179 5.28 -0.17 7.30
C ALA A 179 3.87 -0.50 6.81
N PHE A 180 3.21 0.43 6.10
CA PHE A 180 1.86 0.21 5.55
C PHE A 180 1.87 -0.86 4.45
N HIS A 181 2.85 -0.85 3.55
CA HIS A 181 2.97 -1.88 2.52
C HIS A 181 3.28 -3.25 3.12
N ALA A 182 4.20 -3.34 4.10
CA ALA A 182 4.53 -4.60 4.76
C ALA A 182 3.30 -5.19 5.47
N ALA A 183 2.50 -4.36 6.13
CA ALA A 183 1.24 -4.77 6.75
C ALA A 183 0.20 -5.31 5.76
N ALA A 184 0.04 -4.66 4.61
CA ALA A 184 -0.88 -5.13 3.57
C ALA A 184 -0.43 -6.48 2.99
N HIS A 185 0.87 -6.66 2.70
CA HIS A 185 1.42 -7.94 2.26
C HIS A 185 1.30 -9.04 3.33
N ALA A 186 1.54 -8.71 4.59
CA ALA A 186 1.33 -9.61 5.72
C ALA A 186 -0.14 -10.06 5.83
N THR A 187 -1.08 -9.16 5.56
CA THR A 187 -2.51 -9.49 5.57
C THR A 187 -2.88 -10.38 4.37
N VAL A 188 -2.35 -10.12 3.18
CA VAL A 188 -2.51 -11.01 2.00
C VAL A 188 -2.01 -12.41 2.31
N ALA A 189 -0.79 -12.54 2.86
CA ALA A 189 -0.23 -13.84 3.22
C ALA A 189 -1.04 -14.55 4.31
N ALA A 190 -1.49 -13.83 5.34
CA ALA A 190 -2.35 -14.37 6.39
C ALA A 190 -3.66 -14.93 5.83
N LEU A 191 -4.32 -14.17 4.94
CA LEU A 191 -5.57 -14.59 4.31
C LEU A 191 -5.37 -15.79 3.36
N GLY A 192 -4.24 -15.85 2.65
CA GLY A 192 -3.85 -17.02 1.87
C GLY A 192 -3.69 -18.27 2.75
N ALA A 193 -2.99 -18.16 3.88
CA ALA A 193 -2.84 -19.27 4.83
C ALA A 193 -4.18 -19.67 5.48
N LEU A 194 -5.05 -18.71 5.80
CA LEU A 194 -6.40 -18.99 6.28
C LEU A 194 -7.25 -19.71 5.23
N HIS A 195 -7.10 -19.38 3.95
CA HIS A 195 -7.75 -20.09 2.85
C HIS A 195 -7.26 -21.53 2.74
N ALA A 196 -5.93 -21.74 2.75
CA ALA A 196 -5.33 -23.07 2.75
C ALA A 196 -5.83 -23.92 3.93
N ARG A 197 -5.94 -23.30 5.10
CA ARG A 197 -6.48 -23.91 6.33
C ARG A 197 -7.92 -24.43 6.16
N LEU A 198 -8.74 -23.86 5.27
CA LEU A 198 -10.08 -24.41 4.99
C LEU A 198 -10.02 -25.82 4.39
N GLY A 199 -8.98 -26.11 3.60
CA GLY A 199 -8.81 -27.41 2.94
C GLY A 199 -8.15 -28.46 3.84
N HIS A 200 -7.10 -28.09 4.58
CA HIS A 200 -6.29 -29.05 5.35
C HIS A 200 -6.30 -28.84 6.88
N GLY A 201 -6.92 -27.79 7.40
CA GLY A 201 -7.06 -27.55 8.85
C GLY A 201 -5.78 -27.11 9.58
N LEU A 202 -4.66 -26.95 8.88
CA LEU A 202 -3.37 -26.56 9.46
C LEU A 202 -3.11 -25.07 9.26
N GLY A 203 -2.44 -24.45 10.22
CA GLY A 203 -1.92 -23.10 10.10
C GLY A 203 -0.54 -23.07 9.44
N GLN A 204 0.05 -21.88 9.36
CA GLN A 204 1.35 -21.63 8.73
C GLN A 204 2.11 -20.54 9.49
N ARG A 205 3.44 -20.62 9.49
CA ARG A 205 4.31 -19.49 9.88
C ARG A 205 4.70 -18.71 8.63
N ILE A 206 4.48 -17.41 8.67
CA ILE A 206 4.74 -16.48 7.58
C ILE A 206 5.75 -15.45 8.07
N ASP A 207 6.79 -15.22 7.28
CA ASP A 207 7.80 -14.20 7.51
C ASP A 207 7.67 -13.13 6.42
N VAL A 208 7.53 -11.87 6.82
CA VAL A 208 7.41 -10.72 5.92
C VAL A 208 8.52 -9.72 6.21
N SER A 209 9.43 -9.59 5.25
CA SER A 209 10.48 -8.59 5.24
C SER A 209 9.99 -7.29 4.59
N ALA A 210 10.00 -6.20 5.36
CA ALA A 210 9.63 -4.90 4.82
C ALA A 210 10.61 -4.42 3.73
N GLN A 211 11.90 -4.80 3.80
CA GLN A 211 12.88 -4.55 2.75
C GLN A 211 12.50 -5.22 1.42
N GLU A 212 12.10 -6.50 1.47
CA GLU A 212 11.69 -7.24 0.27
C GLU A 212 10.41 -6.66 -0.34
N VAL A 213 9.48 -6.24 0.52
CA VAL A 213 8.26 -5.54 0.10
C VAL A 213 8.59 -4.25 -0.63
N VAL A 214 9.50 -3.42 -0.08
CA VAL A 214 9.94 -2.19 -0.75
C VAL A 214 10.59 -2.49 -2.09
N ALA A 215 11.47 -3.50 -2.16
CA ALA A 215 12.11 -3.91 -3.41
C ALA A 215 11.09 -4.39 -4.47
N GLY A 216 9.97 -4.99 -4.03
CA GLY A 216 8.88 -5.46 -4.88
C GLY A 216 7.99 -4.35 -5.48
N ILE A 217 8.07 -3.12 -4.98
CA ILE A 217 7.23 -1.99 -5.42
C ILE A 217 8.01 -0.88 -6.16
N LEU A 218 9.24 -1.15 -6.60
CA LEU A 218 10.10 -0.16 -7.27
C LEU A 218 9.78 0.07 -8.76
N LEU A 219 8.51 -0.02 -9.16
CA LEU A 219 8.06 0.16 -10.56
C LEU A 219 8.90 -0.68 -11.55
N ILE A 220 9.77 -0.05 -12.35
CA ILE A 220 10.62 -0.70 -13.37
C ILE A 220 12.10 -0.76 -12.97
N ALA A 221 12.46 -0.31 -11.77
CA ALA A 221 13.86 -0.21 -11.33
C ALA A 221 14.59 -1.56 -11.39
N VAL A 222 13.95 -2.62 -10.90
CA VAL A 222 14.52 -3.98 -10.92
C VAL A 222 14.72 -4.47 -12.36
N PRO A 223 13.72 -4.35 -13.28
CA PRO A 223 13.94 -4.60 -14.69
C PRO A 223 15.06 -3.78 -15.33
N LEU A 224 15.22 -2.49 -15.01
CA LEU A 224 16.27 -1.64 -15.60
C LEU A 224 17.67 -2.23 -15.35
N TYR A 225 17.89 -2.74 -14.14
CA TYR A 225 19.12 -3.43 -13.80
C TYR A 225 19.21 -4.82 -14.41
N THR A 226 18.20 -5.66 -14.22
CA THR A 226 18.26 -7.08 -14.60
C THR A 226 18.24 -7.31 -16.12
N TYR A 227 17.61 -6.43 -16.90
CA TYR A 227 17.56 -6.52 -18.37
C TYR A 227 18.58 -5.59 -19.04
N GLY A 228 18.84 -4.41 -18.48
CA GLY A 228 19.66 -3.37 -19.09
C GLY A 228 21.06 -3.23 -18.48
N GLY A 229 21.32 -3.83 -17.32
CA GLY A 229 22.55 -3.58 -16.55
C GLY A 229 22.63 -2.16 -15.98
N VAL A 230 21.53 -1.39 -16.02
CA VAL A 230 21.49 0.01 -15.60
C VAL A 230 20.99 0.09 -14.17
N VAL A 231 21.82 0.61 -13.27
CA VAL A 231 21.37 0.98 -11.93
C VAL A 231 20.60 2.30 -12.06
N PRO A 232 19.29 2.33 -11.80
CA PRO A 232 18.53 3.57 -11.84
C PRO A 232 18.99 4.50 -10.73
N VAL A 233 19.12 5.78 -11.08
CA VAL A 233 19.45 6.87 -10.15
C VAL A 233 18.37 7.96 -10.26
N PRO A 234 18.16 8.78 -9.22
CA PRO A 234 17.04 9.72 -9.18
C PRO A 234 17.11 10.78 -10.30
N HIS A 235 18.34 11.11 -10.71
CA HIS A 235 18.67 12.12 -11.70
C HIS A 235 18.93 11.49 -13.08
N GLY A 236 18.39 12.07 -14.15
CA GLY A 236 18.65 11.61 -15.53
C GLY A 236 18.00 10.28 -15.95
N THR A 237 17.56 9.41 -15.03
CA THR A 237 16.81 8.18 -15.37
C THR A 237 15.35 8.51 -15.63
N ARG A 238 14.94 8.49 -16.91
CA ARG A 238 13.57 8.86 -17.34
C ARG A 238 13.05 7.87 -18.37
N ALA A 239 11.87 7.30 -18.12
CA ALA A 239 11.15 6.48 -19.10
C ALA A 239 10.17 7.31 -19.95
N ILE A 240 9.72 8.45 -19.43
CA ILE A 240 8.72 9.34 -20.02
C ILE A 240 9.15 10.79 -19.79
N ASN A 241 8.92 11.67 -20.78
CA ASN A 241 9.18 13.11 -20.67
C ASN A 241 8.14 13.91 -21.48
N PRO A 242 7.60 15.06 -21.00
CA PRO A 242 7.73 15.60 -19.64
C PRO A 242 7.06 14.72 -18.56
N TRP A 243 7.62 14.75 -17.36
CA TRP A 243 6.99 14.29 -16.11
C TRP A 243 7.59 15.08 -14.96
N SER A 244 6.86 16.08 -14.46
CA SER A 244 7.36 16.88 -13.35
C SER A 244 6.25 17.62 -12.60
N VAL A 245 6.62 18.17 -11.45
CA VAL A 245 5.86 19.16 -10.71
C VAL A 245 6.24 20.55 -11.22
N PHE A 246 5.31 21.18 -11.92
CA PHE A 246 5.50 22.50 -12.52
C PHE A 246 4.89 23.59 -11.65
N ARG A 247 5.62 24.69 -11.49
CA ARG A 247 5.14 25.88 -10.80
C ARG A 247 4.19 26.68 -11.68
N CYS A 248 3.02 27.01 -11.14
CA CYS A 248 2.09 28.01 -11.67
C CYS A 248 2.25 29.34 -10.88
N ARG A 249 1.52 30.38 -11.27
CA ARG A 249 1.52 31.69 -10.58
C ARG A 249 1.10 31.62 -9.11
N ASP A 250 0.22 30.68 -8.77
CA ASP A 250 -0.48 30.58 -7.48
C ASP A 250 -0.39 29.19 -6.84
N GLY A 251 0.46 28.30 -7.36
CA GLY A 251 0.60 26.94 -6.84
C GLY A 251 1.43 26.04 -7.73
N TYR A 252 1.17 24.73 -7.64
CA TYR A 252 1.87 23.71 -8.42
C TYR A 252 0.88 22.74 -9.07
N VAL A 253 1.25 22.26 -10.25
CA VAL A 253 0.57 21.16 -10.94
C VAL A 253 1.58 20.06 -11.24
N LEU A 254 1.17 18.80 -11.07
CA LEU A 254 1.87 17.70 -11.71
C LEU A 254 1.32 17.54 -13.12
N ALA A 255 2.19 17.45 -14.12
CA ALA A 255 1.80 17.14 -15.50
C ALA A 255 2.79 16.16 -16.12
N HIS A 256 2.28 15.21 -16.91
CA HIS A 256 3.12 14.24 -17.61
C HIS A 256 2.53 13.81 -18.96
N CYS A 257 3.38 13.28 -19.85
CA CYS A 257 2.97 12.85 -21.19
C CYS A 257 3.31 11.37 -21.46
N THR A 258 2.48 10.45 -20.95
CA THR A 258 2.67 9.00 -21.14
C THR A 258 2.63 8.55 -22.60
N GLU A 259 1.76 9.15 -23.41
CA GLU A 259 1.58 8.83 -24.83
C GLU A 259 1.79 10.10 -25.67
N ASP A 260 2.14 9.94 -26.94
CA ASP A 260 2.43 11.08 -27.83
C ASP A 260 1.19 11.94 -28.13
N VAL A 261 -0.01 11.40 -27.96
CA VAL A 261 -1.24 12.21 -27.99
C VAL A 261 -1.28 13.23 -26.85
N HIS A 262 -0.83 12.87 -25.64
CA HIS A 262 -0.79 13.80 -24.52
C HIS A 262 0.16 14.96 -24.80
N TRP A 263 1.30 14.69 -25.45
CA TRP A 263 2.22 15.75 -25.88
C TRP A 263 1.55 16.71 -26.86
N ARG A 264 0.91 16.19 -27.91
CA ARG A 264 0.20 17.04 -28.90
C ARG A 264 -0.83 17.94 -28.24
N GLU A 265 -1.61 17.40 -27.31
CA GLU A 265 -2.62 18.18 -26.58
C GLU A 265 -2.00 19.20 -25.61
N LEU A 266 -0.90 18.85 -24.93
CA LEU A 266 -0.17 19.80 -24.09
C LEU A 266 0.38 20.96 -24.93
N VAL A 267 0.91 20.72 -26.13
CA VAL A 267 1.37 21.79 -27.02
C VAL A 267 0.26 22.76 -27.38
N GLU A 268 -0.97 22.28 -27.60
CA GLU A 268 -2.14 23.14 -27.82
C GLU A 268 -2.48 23.98 -26.57
N VAL A 269 -2.43 23.38 -25.37
CA VAL A 269 -2.64 24.10 -24.09
C VAL A 269 -1.60 25.21 -23.91
N LEU A 270 -0.34 24.94 -24.24
CA LEU A 270 0.76 25.90 -24.12
C LEU A 270 0.73 27.00 -25.20
N GLY A 271 -0.27 27.01 -26.09
CA GLY A 271 -0.39 28.01 -27.16
C GLY A 271 0.55 27.78 -28.33
N ARG A 272 0.98 26.53 -28.55
CA ARG A 272 1.82 26.08 -29.68
C ARG A 272 3.12 26.88 -29.87
N PRO A 273 3.97 26.99 -28.84
CA PRO A 273 5.23 27.70 -28.98
C PRO A 273 6.12 27.02 -30.02
N ASP A 274 6.87 27.80 -30.81
CA ASP A 274 7.66 27.29 -31.95
C ASP A 274 8.61 26.15 -31.57
N TRP A 275 9.20 26.21 -30.37
CA TRP A 275 10.11 25.17 -29.87
C TRP A 275 9.40 23.81 -29.72
N ALA A 276 8.13 23.79 -29.32
CA ALA A 276 7.40 22.56 -29.03
C ALA A 276 6.97 21.81 -30.30
N LEU A 277 7.06 22.47 -31.46
CA LEU A 277 6.73 21.91 -32.78
C LEU A 277 7.93 21.21 -33.44
N ALA A 278 9.11 21.20 -32.80
CA ALA A 278 10.27 20.50 -33.31
C ALA A 278 10.02 19.00 -33.44
N GLU A 279 10.47 18.40 -34.56
CA GLU A 279 10.23 16.98 -34.89
C GLU A 279 10.69 16.03 -33.79
N ILE A 280 11.80 16.36 -33.11
CA ILE A 280 12.35 15.57 -31.99
C ILE A 280 11.34 15.39 -30.85
N PHE A 281 10.46 16.35 -30.59
CA PHE A 281 9.48 16.25 -29.51
C PHE A 281 8.22 15.46 -29.89
N GLY A 282 8.06 15.10 -31.17
CA GLY A 282 6.92 14.34 -31.66
C GLY A 282 6.80 12.92 -31.09
N THR A 283 7.88 12.37 -30.53
CA THR A 283 7.92 11.03 -29.94
C THR A 283 8.45 11.05 -28.50
N ASN A 284 7.98 10.15 -27.65
CA ASN A 284 8.49 10.02 -26.28
C ASN A 284 10.00 9.78 -26.25
N ALA A 285 10.54 8.99 -27.18
CA ALA A 285 11.97 8.72 -27.26
C ALA A 285 12.79 10.01 -27.45
N GLY A 286 12.40 10.86 -28.40
CA GLY A 286 13.08 12.14 -28.63
C GLY A 286 12.87 13.14 -27.49
N ARG A 287 11.71 13.13 -26.82
CA ARG A 287 11.49 13.92 -25.60
C ARG A 287 12.39 13.47 -24.44
N VAL A 288 12.57 12.16 -24.25
CA VAL A 288 13.48 11.61 -23.23
C VAL A 288 14.93 11.97 -23.55
N GLU A 289 15.35 11.89 -24.82
CA GLU A 289 16.69 12.32 -25.26
C GLU A 289 16.96 13.80 -24.98
N ALA A 290 15.95 14.66 -25.15
CA ALA A 290 16.06 16.08 -24.83
C ALA A 290 16.14 16.40 -23.32
N GLY A 291 15.76 15.45 -22.47
CA GLY A 291 15.93 15.51 -21.02
C GLY A 291 15.40 16.79 -20.36
N GLU A 292 16.23 17.37 -19.51
CA GLU A 292 15.92 18.53 -18.66
C GLU A 292 15.68 19.83 -19.45
N GLY A 293 16.28 19.93 -20.65
CA GLY A 293 16.09 21.08 -21.52
C GLY A 293 14.63 21.24 -21.95
N LEU A 294 13.96 20.12 -22.27
CA LEU A 294 12.54 20.13 -22.59
C LEU A 294 11.69 20.52 -21.37
N GLU A 295 11.99 19.97 -20.19
CA GLU A 295 11.22 20.29 -18.98
C GLU A 295 11.35 21.74 -18.57
N SER A 296 12.52 22.35 -18.74
CA SER A 296 12.72 23.77 -18.46
C SER A 296 11.84 24.64 -19.36
N LEU A 297 11.72 24.30 -20.65
CA LEU A 297 10.84 25.00 -21.60
C LEU A 297 9.36 24.82 -21.24
N VAL A 298 8.96 23.60 -20.85
CA VAL A 298 7.59 23.32 -20.38
C VAL A 298 7.31 24.08 -19.08
N ALA A 299 8.25 24.11 -18.13
CA ALA A 299 8.12 24.81 -16.86
C ALA A 299 7.95 26.31 -17.05
N GLU A 300 8.74 26.93 -17.95
CA GLU A 300 8.61 28.35 -18.29
C GLU A 300 7.22 28.66 -18.88
N ALA A 301 6.72 27.80 -19.77
CA ALA A 301 5.41 27.98 -20.37
C ALA A 301 4.26 27.82 -19.34
N ILE A 302 4.33 26.81 -18.46
CA ILE A 302 3.32 26.58 -17.41
C ILE A 302 3.33 27.68 -16.35
N ALA A 303 4.47 28.32 -16.07
CA ALA A 303 4.59 29.38 -15.08
C ALA A 303 3.67 30.60 -15.35
N GLY A 304 3.19 30.77 -16.58
CA GLY A 304 2.21 31.81 -16.94
C GLY A 304 0.77 31.55 -16.46
N PHE A 305 0.43 30.30 -16.11
CA PHE A 305 -0.92 29.89 -15.74
C PHE A 305 -1.18 30.07 -14.24
N THR A 306 -2.46 30.18 -13.85
CA THR A 306 -2.87 29.76 -12.50
C THR A 306 -3.11 28.25 -12.51
N VAL A 307 -3.08 27.59 -11.34
CA VAL A 307 -3.39 26.15 -11.24
C VAL A 307 -4.74 25.83 -11.89
N ASP A 308 -5.80 26.54 -11.50
CA ASP A 308 -7.14 26.31 -12.05
C ASP A 308 -7.23 26.64 -13.54
N GLY A 309 -6.53 27.68 -13.99
CA GLY A 309 -6.49 28.06 -15.40
C GLY A 309 -5.82 27.00 -16.27
N PHE A 310 -4.72 26.41 -15.79
CA PHE A 310 -4.06 25.31 -16.49
C PHE A 310 -4.94 24.06 -16.54
N LEU A 311 -5.51 23.65 -15.41
CA LEU A 311 -6.33 22.44 -15.32
C LEU A 311 -7.62 22.55 -16.17
N ALA A 312 -8.25 23.74 -16.21
CA ALA A 312 -9.45 23.98 -17.01
C ALA A 312 -9.23 23.80 -18.51
N GLU A 313 -8.02 24.08 -19.01
CA GLU A 313 -7.64 23.88 -20.41
C GLU A 313 -7.13 22.46 -20.68
N ALA A 314 -6.30 21.93 -19.78
CA ALA A 314 -5.56 20.68 -19.97
C ALA A 314 -6.42 19.43 -19.76
N VAL A 315 -7.25 19.39 -18.71
CA VAL A 315 -8.03 18.20 -18.34
C VAL A 315 -9.04 17.83 -19.44
N PRO A 316 -9.84 18.75 -20.02
CA PRO A 316 -10.80 18.40 -21.08
C PRO A 316 -10.15 17.88 -22.36
N ARG A 317 -8.86 18.20 -22.59
CA ARG A 317 -8.07 17.71 -23.74
C ARG A 317 -7.43 16.35 -23.48
N GLY A 318 -7.59 15.80 -22.27
CA GLY A 318 -7.00 14.53 -21.89
C GLY A 318 -5.50 14.59 -21.60
N VAL A 319 -4.95 15.78 -21.32
CA VAL A 319 -3.58 15.91 -20.82
C VAL A 319 -3.54 15.37 -19.38
N PRO A 320 -2.69 14.38 -19.06
CA PRO A 320 -2.55 13.87 -17.70
C PRO A 320 -1.93 14.92 -16.79
N CYS A 321 -2.78 15.59 -16.00
CA CYS A 321 -2.36 16.58 -15.03
C CYS A 321 -3.26 16.63 -13.80
N ALA A 322 -2.69 17.09 -12.69
CA ALA A 322 -3.36 17.21 -11.41
C ALA A 322 -2.82 18.40 -10.60
N ARG A 323 -3.70 18.96 -9.74
CA ARG A 323 -3.29 19.85 -8.66
C ARG A 323 -2.45 19.07 -7.65
N ILE A 324 -1.45 19.72 -7.05
CA ILE A 324 -0.83 19.21 -5.82
C ILE A 324 -1.76 19.56 -4.65
N ASN A 325 -2.56 18.59 -4.20
CA ASN A 325 -3.48 18.80 -3.08
C ASN A 325 -2.69 18.80 -1.76
N SER A 326 -3.08 19.69 -0.86
CA SER A 326 -2.71 19.65 0.56
C SER A 326 -3.62 18.71 1.34
N ALA A 327 -3.26 18.36 2.58
CA ALA A 327 -4.14 17.55 3.43
C ALA A 327 -5.42 18.32 3.83
N GLU A 328 -5.35 19.65 3.87
CA GLU A 328 -6.51 20.53 4.05
C GLU A 328 -7.45 20.47 2.85
N ASP A 329 -6.91 20.51 1.62
CA ASP A 329 -7.71 20.36 0.40
C ASP A 329 -8.48 19.03 0.39
N LEU A 330 -7.85 17.93 0.85
CA LEU A 330 -8.51 16.62 0.90
C LEU A 330 -9.77 16.62 1.77
N LEU A 331 -9.72 17.24 2.95
CA LEU A 331 -10.87 17.30 3.86
C LEU A 331 -12.03 18.15 3.31
N GLY A 332 -11.73 19.08 2.41
CA GLY A 332 -12.71 19.90 1.70
C GLY A 332 -13.14 19.34 0.34
N ASP A 333 -12.56 18.23 -0.12
CA ASP A 333 -12.75 17.71 -1.46
C ASP A 333 -14.17 17.16 -1.67
N GLU A 334 -14.83 17.65 -2.73
CA GLU A 334 -16.21 17.29 -3.04
C GLU A 334 -16.35 15.82 -3.41
N HIS A 335 -15.39 15.26 -4.13
CA HIS A 335 -15.44 13.87 -4.57
C HIS A 335 -15.31 12.90 -3.39
N LEU A 336 -14.32 13.11 -2.52
CA LEU A 336 -14.12 12.31 -1.31
C LEU A 336 -15.32 12.45 -0.35
N ARG A 337 -15.93 13.64 -0.26
CA ARG A 337 -17.13 13.89 0.53
C ARG A 337 -18.35 13.15 -0.01
N GLU A 338 -18.65 13.23 -1.31
CA GLU A 338 -19.79 12.52 -1.91
C GLU A 338 -19.66 11.00 -1.80
N ARG A 339 -18.42 10.52 -1.85
CA ARG A 339 -18.11 9.12 -1.64
C ARG A 339 -18.14 8.70 -0.18
N GLY A 340 -18.19 9.63 0.77
CA GLY A 340 -18.15 9.32 2.21
C GLY A 340 -16.84 8.67 2.64
N PHE A 341 -15.71 9.09 2.05
CA PHE A 341 -14.41 8.46 2.29
C PHE A 341 -13.88 8.68 3.71
N PHE A 342 -14.00 9.89 4.26
CA PHE A 342 -13.51 10.18 5.61
C PHE A 342 -14.46 9.61 6.67
N GLU A 343 -13.91 8.76 7.54
CA GLU A 343 -14.62 8.20 8.68
C GLU A 343 -14.54 9.13 9.91
N SER A 344 -15.50 8.98 10.82
CA SER A 344 -15.51 9.72 12.09
C SER A 344 -14.92 8.86 13.21
N VAL A 345 -13.63 9.02 13.48
CA VAL A 345 -12.95 8.28 14.55
C VAL A 345 -13.15 9.00 15.87
N THR A 346 -13.35 8.22 16.94
CA THR A 346 -13.49 8.74 18.31
C THR A 346 -12.24 8.44 19.13
N ALA A 347 -11.70 9.47 19.78
CA ALA A 347 -10.66 9.35 20.79
C ALA A 347 -11.12 9.97 22.13
N THR A 348 -10.40 9.68 23.21
CA THR A 348 -10.73 10.19 24.55
C THR A 348 -9.81 11.35 24.89
N VAL A 349 -10.38 12.50 25.25
CA VAL A 349 -9.64 13.70 25.63
C VAL A 349 -10.00 14.04 27.07
N GLY A 350 -9.12 13.70 28.01
CA GLY A 350 -9.43 13.77 29.45
C GLY A 350 -10.64 12.92 29.82
N THR A 351 -11.79 13.55 30.09
CA THR A 351 -13.04 12.86 30.49
C THR A 351 -14.12 12.83 29.41
N TRP A 352 -13.84 13.34 28.22
CA TRP A 352 -14.82 13.47 27.13
C TRP A 352 -14.37 12.68 25.90
N ALA A 353 -15.31 12.26 25.08
CA ALA A 353 -15.04 11.66 23.77
C ALA A 353 -15.06 12.75 22.70
N GLU A 354 -14.03 12.81 21.87
CA GLU A 354 -13.93 13.76 20.75
C GLU A 354 -13.82 13.01 19.43
N ARG A 355 -14.52 13.51 18.42
CA ARG A 355 -14.55 12.94 17.07
C ARG A 355 -13.71 13.78 16.13
N PHE A 356 -12.94 13.12 15.28
CA PHE A 356 -12.16 13.75 14.23
C PHE A 356 -12.31 12.97 12.92
N ALA A 357 -12.06 13.65 11.80
CA ALA A 357 -12.05 13.02 10.49
C ALA A 357 -10.75 12.23 10.30
N ALA A 358 -10.85 10.98 9.88
CA ALA A 358 -9.70 10.16 9.50
C ALA A 358 -9.94 9.54 8.12
N PRO A 359 -8.89 9.16 7.38
CA PRO A 359 -9.05 8.41 6.14
C PRO A 359 -9.86 7.13 6.36
N GLY A 360 -10.75 6.81 5.43
CA GLY A 360 -11.46 5.53 5.43
C GLY A 360 -10.58 4.37 4.98
N LEU A 361 -11.22 3.24 4.67
CA LEU A 361 -10.52 2.07 4.16
C LEU A 361 -10.12 2.22 2.68
N PRO A 362 -9.06 1.53 2.25
CA PRO A 362 -8.59 1.55 0.87
C PRO A 362 -9.48 0.74 -0.09
N PHE A 363 -10.58 0.17 0.39
CA PHE A 363 -11.49 -0.68 -0.38
C PHE A 363 -12.94 -0.57 0.12
N ARG A 364 -13.89 -0.96 -0.74
CA ARG A 364 -15.30 -1.12 -0.42
C ARG A 364 -15.80 -2.51 -0.80
N LEU A 365 -16.67 -3.06 0.03
CA LEU A 365 -17.45 -4.26 -0.25
C LEU A 365 -18.91 -3.84 -0.43
N HIS A 366 -19.58 -4.37 -1.44
CA HIS A 366 -20.94 -3.92 -1.80
C HIS A 366 -22.04 -4.86 -1.28
N ARG A 367 -21.74 -6.14 -1.07
CA ARG A 367 -22.69 -7.10 -0.49
C ARG A 367 -22.54 -7.23 1.01
N THR A 368 -21.29 -7.30 1.49
CA THR A 368 -21.02 -7.45 2.91
C THR A 368 -20.74 -6.12 3.59
N PRO A 369 -21.24 -5.91 4.82
CA PRO A 369 -20.86 -4.78 5.63
C PRO A 369 -19.42 -4.95 6.12
N LEU A 370 -18.73 -3.81 6.25
CA LEU A 370 -17.54 -3.72 7.07
C LEU A 370 -17.95 -3.73 8.55
N ALA A 371 -17.01 -4.06 9.42
CA ALA A 371 -17.31 -4.18 10.83
C ALA A 371 -17.69 -2.82 11.46
N ALA A 372 -18.52 -2.85 12.50
CA ALA A 372 -19.03 -1.64 13.14
C ALA A 372 -17.91 -0.73 13.66
N GLU A 373 -18.09 0.57 13.44
CA GLU A 373 -17.23 1.64 13.96
C GLU A 373 -17.17 1.61 15.50
N GLY A 374 -16.00 1.93 16.04
CA GLY A 374 -15.79 2.01 17.48
C GLY A 374 -14.59 2.88 17.83
N ARG A 375 -14.56 3.41 19.05
CA ARG A 375 -13.37 4.15 19.53
C ARG A 375 -12.19 3.20 19.69
N ALA A 376 -10.98 3.76 19.71
CA ALA A 376 -9.83 2.99 20.15
C ALA A 376 -9.94 2.65 21.65
N PRO A 377 -9.44 1.48 22.06
CA PRO A 377 -9.54 1.03 23.43
C PRO A 377 -8.58 1.80 24.35
N ALA A 378 -9.02 2.08 25.57
CA ALA A 378 -8.11 2.54 26.62
C ALA A 378 -7.14 1.41 26.99
N LEU A 379 -5.98 1.76 27.53
CA LEU A 379 -4.94 0.77 27.87
C LEU A 379 -5.50 -0.32 28.80
N GLY A 380 -5.48 -1.57 28.33
CA GLY A 380 -5.92 -2.74 29.09
C GLY A 380 -7.43 -2.81 29.37
N GLU A 381 -8.24 -1.97 28.70
CA GLU A 381 -9.68 -1.84 28.93
C GLU A 381 -10.44 -3.17 28.96
N HIS A 382 -10.02 -4.12 28.11
CA HIS A 382 -10.74 -5.37 27.88
C HIS A 382 -10.02 -6.57 28.51
N THR A 383 -9.06 -6.34 29.42
CA THR A 383 -8.21 -7.41 29.98
C THR A 383 -9.03 -8.53 30.60
N ASP A 384 -9.96 -8.22 31.50
CA ASP A 384 -10.74 -9.24 32.20
C ASP A 384 -11.78 -9.91 31.29
N GLU A 385 -12.40 -9.12 30.39
CA GLU A 385 -13.38 -9.60 29.42
C GLU A 385 -12.77 -10.62 28.45
N VAL A 386 -11.68 -10.24 27.78
CA VAL A 386 -11.01 -11.10 26.80
C VAL A 386 -10.46 -12.35 27.48
N LEU A 387 -9.87 -12.23 28.68
CA LEU A 387 -9.40 -13.39 29.43
C LEU A 387 -10.53 -14.31 29.89
N ALA A 388 -11.77 -13.85 30.00
CA ALA A 388 -12.92 -14.70 30.28
C ALA A 388 -13.44 -15.38 28.99
N GLU A 389 -13.48 -14.64 27.88
CA GLU A 389 -14.13 -15.05 26.62
C GLU A 389 -13.24 -15.93 25.72
N TRP A 390 -11.94 -15.61 25.62
CA TRP A 390 -11.00 -16.34 24.78
C TRP A 390 -10.53 -17.63 25.47
N ALA A 391 -11.35 -18.67 25.33
CA ALA A 391 -10.97 -20.05 25.63
C ALA A 391 -10.16 -20.67 24.47
N PRO A 392 -9.20 -21.58 24.77
CA PRO A 392 -8.46 -22.31 23.74
C PRO A 392 -9.41 -22.96 22.74
N ARG A 393 -9.13 -22.80 21.45
CA ARG A 393 -9.94 -23.45 20.42
C ARG A 393 -9.52 -24.91 20.28
N SER A 394 -10.50 -25.79 20.20
CA SER A 394 -10.25 -27.14 19.70
C SER A 394 -10.03 -27.01 18.19
N ALA A 395 -8.92 -27.52 17.67
CA ALA A 395 -8.71 -27.55 16.23
C ALA A 395 -9.91 -28.26 15.57
N PRO A 396 -10.41 -27.76 14.42
CA PRO A 396 -11.30 -28.57 13.60
C PRO A 396 -10.60 -29.91 13.34
N PRO A 397 -11.35 -31.04 13.31
CA PRO A 397 -10.75 -32.34 13.06
C PRO A 397 -9.95 -32.27 11.76
N ALA A 398 -8.67 -32.65 11.84
CA ALA A 398 -7.80 -32.68 10.68
C ALA A 398 -8.46 -33.56 9.60
N PRO A 399 -8.52 -33.10 8.34
CA PRO A 399 -8.88 -33.99 7.26
C PRO A 399 -7.90 -35.18 7.24
N PRO A 400 -8.37 -36.37 6.82
CA PRO A 400 -7.51 -37.55 6.81
C PRO A 400 -6.23 -37.24 6.03
N ALA A 401 -5.09 -37.57 6.62
CA ALA A 401 -3.80 -37.37 5.98
C ALA A 401 -3.81 -38.07 4.61
N PRO A 402 -3.31 -37.42 3.53
CA PRO A 402 -3.11 -38.10 2.27
C PRO A 402 -2.24 -39.35 2.51
N ALA A 403 -2.60 -40.46 1.86
CA ALA A 403 -1.95 -41.77 2.06
C ALA A 403 -0.46 -41.74 1.68
N ASP A 404 -0.09 -40.81 0.80
CA ASP A 404 1.27 -40.41 0.50
C ASP A 404 1.49 -39.11 1.30
N GLY A 405 2.52 -39.06 2.17
CA GLY A 405 2.81 -37.88 3.02
C GLY A 405 2.87 -36.57 2.24
N PRO A 406 3.01 -35.39 2.90
CA PRO A 406 3.08 -34.13 2.16
C PRO A 406 4.23 -34.25 1.15
N GLY A 407 3.87 -34.32 -0.14
CA GLY A 407 4.86 -34.28 -1.21
C GLY A 407 5.63 -32.97 -1.12
N GLU A 408 6.73 -32.86 -1.85
CA GLU A 408 7.48 -31.59 -1.97
C GLU A 408 6.59 -30.40 -2.38
N ASP A 409 5.39 -30.67 -2.92
CA ASP A 409 4.28 -29.74 -3.07
C ASP A 409 3.20 -29.96 -1.97
N ALA A 410 3.35 -29.33 -0.80
CA ALA A 410 2.16 -28.97 -0.02
C ALA A 410 1.33 -28.04 -0.92
N ALA A 411 0.11 -28.44 -1.30
CA ALA A 411 -0.71 -27.71 -2.25
C ALA A 411 -0.72 -26.21 -1.91
N ALA A 412 -0.25 -25.37 -2.84
CA ALA A 412 -0.08 -23.94 -2.64
C ALA A 412 -1.36 -23.29 -2.05
N PRO A 413 -1.26 -22.18 -1.31
CA PRO A 413 -2.38 -21.66 -0.51
C PRO A 413 -3.71 -21.47 -1.26
N LEU A 414 -3.66 -21.14 -2.55
CA LEU A 414 -4.80 -20.96 -3.43
C LEU A 414 -4.89 -22.01 -4.54
N ALA A 415 -4.35 -23.21 -4.32
CA ALA A 415 -4.47 -24.31 -5.27
C ALA A 415 -5.96 -24.58 -5.59
N GLY A 416 -6.28 -24.61 -6.88
CA GLY A 416 -7.65 -24.78 -7.37
C GLY A 416 -8.48 -23.50 -7.44
N VAL A 417 -7.93 -22.34 -7.06
CA VAL A 417 -8.54 -21.03 -7.31
C VAL A 417 -8.21 -20.57 -8.74
N ARG A 418 -9.21 -20.10 -9.48
CA ARG A 418 -9.01 -19.47 -10.79
C ARG A 418 -9.28 -17.97 -10.75
N VAL A 419 -8.35 -17.19 -11.27
CA VAL A 419 -8.45 -15.74 -11.43
C VAL A 419 -8.43 -15.35 -12.90
N VAL A 420 -9.38 -14.52 -13.31
CA VAL A 420 -9.36 -13.88 -14.65
C VAL A 420 -8.91 -12.44 -14.48
N ASP A 421 -7.75 -12.12 -15.06
CA ASP A 421 -7.11 -10.82 -15.00
C ASP A 421 -7.37 -10.05 -16.30
N LEU A 422 -8.31 -9.09 -16.26
CA LEU A 422 -8.65 -8.19 -17.36
C LEU A 422 -7.89 -6.85 -17.27
N SER A 423 -6.93 -6.77 -16.34
CA SER A 423 -6.27 -5.53 -16.00
C SER A 423 -5.06 -5.24 -16.86
N TRP A 424 -4.55 -4.01 -16.77
CA TRP A 424 -3.39 -3.54 -17.53
C TRP A 424 -2.48 -2.62 -16.71
N VAL A 425 -1.23 -2.47 -17.16
CA VAL A 425 -0.17 -1.63 -16.57
C VAL A 425 0.35 -2.15 -15.23
N TRP A 426 -0.15 -1.67 -14.08
CA TRP A 426 0.49 -1.97 -12.80
C TRP A 426 -0.48 -2.31 -11.66
N ALA A 427 -1.41 -1.43 -11.28
CA ALA A 427 -2.26 -1.66 -10.10
C ALA A 427 -3.00 -3.00 -10.13
N GLY A 428 -3.74 -3.28 -11.22
CA GLY A 428 -4.44 -4.55 -11.41
C GLY A 428 -3.48 -5.73 -11.58
N PRO A 429 -2.47 -5.66 -12.48
CA PRO A 429 -1.53 -6.76 -12.66
C PRO A 429 -0.77 -7.13 -11.37
N PHE A 430 -0.43 -6.14 -10.52
CA PHE A 430 0.21 -6.34 -9.23
C PHE A 430 -0.75 -6.98 -8.20
N GLY A 431 -2.03 -6.61 -8.20
CA GLY A 431 -3.05 -7.29 -7.39
C GLY A 431 -3.23 -8.76 -7.81
N ALA A 432 -3.36 -9.02 -9.11
CA ALA A 432 -3.48 -10.37 -9.66
C ALA A 432 -2.20 -11.21 -9.47
N LEU A 433 -1.03 -10.58 -9.42
CA LEU A 433 0.25 -11.23 -9.15
C LEU A 433 0.25 -11.92 -7.78
N GLN A 434 -0.37 -11.31 -6.77
CA GLN A 434 -0.44 -11.88 -5.42
C GLN A 434 -1.14 -13.24 -5.42
N PHE A 435 -2.21 -13.38 -6.23
CA PHE A 435 -2.91 -14.65 -6.39
C PHE A 435 -2.03 -15.72 -7.06
N ALA A 436 -1.26 -15.33 -8.09
CA ALA A 436 -0.32 -16.23 -8.76
C ALA A 436 0.79 -16.70 -7.81
N HIS A 437 1.34 -15.80 -6.99
CA HIS A 437 2.36 -16.14 -5.97
C HIS A 437 1.82 -17.05 -4.87
N LEU A 438 0.53 -16.95 -4.55
CA LEU A 438 -0.15 -17.88 -3.64
C LEU A 438 -0.63 -19.17 -4.33
N GLY A 439 -0.33 -19.36 -5.63
CA GLY A 439 -0.56 -20.59 -6.37
C GLY A 439 -1.91 -20.73 -7.07
N ALA A 440 -2.66 -19.64 -7.25
CA ALA A 440 -3.88 -19.64 -8.06
C ALA A 440 -3.56 -19.76 -9.56
N GLU A 441 -4.48 -20.32 -10.34
CA GLU A 441 -4.44 -20.24 -11.80
C GLU A 441 -4.90 -18.85 -12.24
N VAL A 442 -3.96 -17.99 -12.63
CA VAL A 442 -4.27 -16.65 -13.14
C VAL A 442 -4.21 -16.64 -14.66
N VAL A 443 -5.30 -16.24 -15.32
CA VAL A 443 -5.40 -16.08 -16.77
C VAL A 443 -5.56 -14.60 -17.11
N LYS A 444 -4.50 -13.98 -17.64
CA LYS A 444 -4.54 -12.62 -18.17
C LYS A 444 -5.17 -12.61 -19.56
N VAL A 445 -6.17 -11.76 -19.75
CA VAL A 445 -6.85 -11.58 -21.04
C VAL A 445 -6.53 -10.21 -21.59
N GLU A 446 -5.99 -10.16 -22.81
CA GLU A 446 -5.64 -8.93 -23.52
C GLU A 446 -6.39 -8.82 -24.85
N SER A 447 -6.46 -7.62 -25.42
CA SER A 447 -7.02 -7.40 -26.75
C SER A 447 -5.91 -7.35 -27.82
N PRO A 448 -6.09 -7.98 -29.00
CA PRO A 448 -5.11 -7.87 -30.08
C PRO A 448 -5.02 -6.45 -30.64
N ASN A 449 -6.05 -5.63 -30.45
CA ASN A 449 -6.11 -4.24 -30.93
C ASN A 449 -5.51 -3.24 -29.93
N ARG A 450 -5.38 -3.64 -28.66
CA ARG A 450 -4.88 -2.80 -27.58
C ARG A 450 -4.19 -3.68 -26.54
N LEU A 451 -2.95 -4.04 -26.85
CA LEU A 451 -2.07 -4.76 -25.93
C LEU A 451 -1.77 -3.90 -24.69
N ASP A 452 -1.45 -4.58 -23.58
CA ASP A 452 -1.03 -3.93 -22.35
C ASP A 452 0.14 -2.96 -22.62
N LEU A 453 0.01 -1.72 -22.13
CA LEU A 453 1.01 -0.67 -22.34
C LEU A 453 2.39 -1.10 -21.82
N SER A 454 2.43 -1.88 -20.73
CA SER A 454 3.69 -2.39 -20.16
C SER A 454 4.48 -3.27 -21.14
N ARG A 455 3.83 -3.93 -22.12
CA ARG A 455 4.52 -4.69 -23.19
C ARG A 455 5.35 -3.81 -24.13
N ARG A 456 5.02 -2.52 -24.21
CA ARG A 456 5.63 -1.55 -25.15
C ARG A 456 6.64 -0.63 -24.46
N ILE A 457 6.66 -0.64 -23.13
CA ILE A 457 7.57 0.18 -22.32
C ILE A 457 8.75 -0.70 -21.92
N GLY A 458 9.97 -0.18 -22.12
CA GLY A 458 11.20 -0.85 -21.74
C GLY A 458 11.42 -0.91 -20.22
N PRO A 459 12.52 -1.53 -19.78
CA PRO A 459 13.60 -2.07 -20.59
C PRO A 459 13.17 -3.33 -21.35
N HIS A 460 13.73 -3.52 -22.54
CA HIS A 460 13.51 -4.73 -23.31
C HIS A 460 14.75 -5.63 -23.26
N ALA A 461 14.56 -6.95 -23.33
CA ALA A 461 15.65 -7.91 -23.35
C ALA A 461 16.65 -7.53 -24.45
N ASP A 462 17.95 -7.54 -24.12
CA ASP A 462 19.06 -7.18 -25.02
C ASP A 462 18.92 -5.80 -25.69
N GLY A 463 18.09 -4.90 -25.14
CA GLY A 463 17.77 -3.60 -25.73
C GLY A 463 16.88 -3.66 -26.99
N VAL A 464 16.34 -4.83 -27.33
CA VAL A 464 15.54 -5.04 -28.56
C VAL A 464 14.04 -4.98 -28.23
N PRO A 465 13.29 -3.97 -28.71
CA PRO A 465 11.85 -3.87 -28.51
C PRO A 465 11.09 -5.12 -28.96
N GLY A 466 10.05 -5.48 -28.23
CA GLY A 466 9.19 -6.61 -28.57
C GLY A 466 8.15 -6.87 -27.50
N VAL A 467 6.96 -7.32 -27.92
CA VAL A 467 5.79 -7.46 -27.06
C VAL A 467 5.95 -8.47 -25.91
N ASP A 468 6.86 -9.44 -26.07
CA ASP A 468 7.24 -10.43 -25.04
C ASP A 468 8.66 -10.21 -24.49
N ARG A 469 9.24 -9.04 -24.76
CA ARG A 469 10.62 -8.70 -24.36
C ARG A 469 10.68 -7.66 -23.26
N SER A 470 9.54 -7.07 -22.86
CA SER A 470 9.49 -6.04 -21.82
C SER A 470 9.70 -6.63 -20.42
N GLY A 471 10.73 -6.15 -19.72
CA GLY A 471 10.96 -6.47 -18.32
C GLY A 471 9.88 -5.90 -17.40
N PHE A 472 9.24 -4.78 -17.78
CA PHE A 472 8.11 -4.22 -17.01
C PHE A 472 6.91 -5.16 -17.04
N PHE A 473 6.54 -5.67 -18.22
CA PHE A 473 5.45 -6.64 -18.36
C PHE A 473 5.79 -7.94 -17.61
N ASN A 474 7.00 -8.46 -17.80
CA ASN A 474 7.42 -9.74 -17.22
C ASN A 474 7.47 -9.72 -15.69
N LEU A 475 7.83 -8.59 -15.06
CA LEU A 475 7.87 -8.45 -13.60
C LEU A 475 6.49 -8.68 -12.96
N TYR A 476 5.43 -8.05 -13.50
CA TYR A 476 4.10 -8.06 -12.89
C TYR A 476 3.15 -9.12 -13.44
N ASN A 477 3.57 -9.88 -14.45
CA ASN A 477 2.77 -10.95 -15.06
C ASN A 477 3.43 -12.34 -14.99
N GLN A 478 4.48 -12.50 -14.18
CA GLN A 478 5.07 -13.80 -13.88
C GLN A 478 4.03 -14.77 -13.27
N GLY A 479 4.14 -16.05 -13.62
CA GLY A 479 3.23 -17.10 -13.15
C GLY A 479 1.83 -17.10 -13.80
N LYS A 480 1.49 -16.10 -14.62
CA LYS A 480 0.17 -16.01 -15.28
C LYS A 480 0.17 -16.73 -16.62
N ARG A 481 -0.97 -17.32 -16.97
CA ARG A 481 -1.32 -17.70 -18.35
C ARG A 481 -1.81 -16.46 -19.10
N SER A 482 -1.69 -16.44 -20.42
CA SER A 482 -2.14 -15.33 -21.26
C SER A 482 -3.08 -15.82 -22.36
N ALA A 483 -4.15 -15.07 -22.60
CA ALA A 483 -5.06 -15.23 -23.73
C ALA A 483 -5.27 -13.88 -24.40
N CYS A 484 -5.41 -13.88 -25.73
CA CYS A 484 -5.68 -12.69 -26.52
C CYS A 484 -7.04 -12.84 -27.19
N LEU A 485 -7.98 -11.95 -26.87
CA LEU A 485 -9.37 -12.00 -27.32
C LEU A 485 -9.84 -10.61 -27.82
N ASP A 486 -10.40 -10.57 -29.01
CA ASP A 486 -11.13 -9.48 -29.62
C ASP A 486 -12.62 -9.60 -29.32
N LEU A 487 -13.10 -8.82 -28.34
CA LEU A 487 -14.49 -8.84 -27.89
C LEU A 487 -15.52 -8.32 -28.92
N ARG A 488 -15.05 -7.87 -30.11
CA ARG A 488 -15.91 -7.57 -31.27
C ARG A 488 -16.34 -8.84 -32.00
N ASP A 489 -15.57 -9.92 -31.88
CA ASP A 489 -15.94 -11.24 -32.39
C ASP A 489 -16.90 -11.92 -31.40
N PRO A 490 -18.14 -12.27 -31.82
CA PRO A 490 -19.07 -13.00 -30.96
C PRO A 490 -18.52 -14.33 -30.44
N GLU A 491 -17.70 -15.05 -31.21
CA GLU A 491 -17.12 -16.33 -30.78
C GLU A 491 -16.11 -16.12 -29.66
N GLU A 492 -15.21 -15.14 -29.79
CA GLU A 492 -14.22 -14.82 -28.76
C GLU A 492 -14.85 -14.20 -27.51
N ARG A 493 -15.97 -13.48 -27.67
CA ARG A 493 -16.80 -13.01 -26.55
C ARG A 493 -17.42 -14.18 -25.78
N GLU A 494 -17.85 -15.24 -26.46
CA GLU A 494 -18.37 -16.45 -25.81
C GLU A 494 -17.26 -17.23 -25.11
N LEU A 495 -16.04 -17.24 -25.65
CA LEU A 495 -14.86 -17.79 -24.98
C LEU A 495 -14.56 -17.05 -23.66
N LEU A 496 -14.57 -15.72 -23.67
CA LEU A 496 -14.42 -14.94 -22.43
C LEU A 496 -15.54 -15.25 -21.44
N THR A 497 -16.80 -15.33 -21.92
CA THR A 497 -17.95 -15.67 -21.07
C THR A 497 -17.77 -17.03 -20.40
N SER A 498 -17.30 -18.03 -21.15
CA SER A 498 -17.01 -19.38 -20.65
C SER A 498 -15.87 -19.37 -19.62
N LEU A 499 -14.83 -18.57 -19.84
CA LEU A 499 -13.73 -18.41 -18.90
C LEU A 499 -14.21 -17.76 -17.59
N LEU A 500 -14.97 -16.66 -17.68
CA LEU A 500 -15.54 -15.94 -16.53
C LEU A 500 -16.49 -16.80 -15.71
N ALA A 501 -17.26 -17.70 -16.35
CA ALA A 501 -18.14 -18.64 -15.64
C ALA A 501 -17.40 -19.63 -14.74
N THR A 502 -16.09 -19.80 -14.94
CA THR A 502 -15.24 -20.69 -14.12
C THR A 502 -14.33 -19.93 -13.15
N ALA A 503 -14.38 -18.60 -13.14
CA ALA A 503 -13.52 -17.77 -12.32
C ALA A 503 -14.05 -17.67 -10.90
N ASP A 504 -13.19 -17.90 -9.90
CA ASP A 504 -13.49 -17.55 -8.51
C ASP A 504 -13.28 -16.05 -8.27
N VAL A 505 -12.31 -15.45 -8.96
CA VAL A 505 -12.02 -14.01 -8.89
C VAL A 505 -11.90 -13.44 -10.30
N VAL A 506 -12.52 -12.28 -10.52
CA VAL A 506 -12.35 -11.49 -11.74
C VAL A 506 -11.77 -10.15 -11.34
N ILE A 507 -10.65 -9.74 -11.93
CA ILE A 507 -9.99 -8.47 -11.62
C ILE A 507 -9.95 -7.60 -12.88
N ASP A 508 -10.47 -6.39 -12.78
CA ASP A 508 -10.31 -5.36 -13.81
C ASP A 508 -9.81 -4.04 -13.21
N ASN A 509 -9.20 -3.22 -14.06
CA ASN A 509 -8.88 -1.84 -13.75
C ASN A 509 -9.25 -0.91 -14.92
N TRP A 510 -10.40 -1.16 -15.52
CA TRP A 510 -10.92 -0.32 -16.59
C TRP A 510 -11.58 0.93 -15.99
N SER A 511 -11.89 1.92 -16.83
CA SER A 511 -12.69 3.07 -16.38
C SER A 511 -14.02 2.62 -15.76
N ALA A 512 -14.53 3.36 -14.78
CA ALA A 512 -15.75 3.01 -14.07
C ALA A 512 -16.90 2.65 -15.04
N GLY A 513 -17.50 1.47 -14.86
CA GLY A 513 -18.58 0.96 -15.70
C GLY A 513 -18.19 0.42 -17.09
N ALA A 514 -16.91 0.49 -17.49
CA ALA A 514 -16.48 0.02 -18.81
C ALA A 514 -16.66 -1.50 -18.98
N LEU A 515 -16.35 -2.30 -17.96
CA LEU A 515 -16.57 -3.75 -18.01
C LEU A 515 -18.07 -4.10 -18.11
N ALA A 516 -18.92 -3.34 -17.39
CA ALA A 516 -20.37 -3.47 -17.49
C ALA A 516 -20.89 -3.08 -18.89
N ALA A 517 -20.35 -2.02 -19.50
CA ALA A 517 -20.66 -1.61 -20.87
C ALA A 517 -20.19 -2.65 -21.91
N ALA A 518 -19.10 -3.38 -21.61
CA ALA A 518 -18.69 -4.55 -22.38
C ALA A 518 -19.60 -5.77 -22.17
N GLY A 519 -20.62 -5.67 -21.30
CA GLY A 519 -21.65 -6.68 -21.04
C GLY A 519 -21.30 -7.70 -19.95
N PHE A 520 -20.32 -7.37 -19.10
CA PHE A 520 -19.91 -8.20 -17.96
C PHE A 520 -20.07 -7.43 -16.65
N SER A 521 -21.27 -6.91 -16.39
CA SER A 521 -21.57 -6.26 -15.11
C SER A 521 -21.44 -7.24 -13.94
N TYR A 522 -21.35 -6.72 -12.71
CA TYR A 522 -21.31 -7.58 -11.52
C TYR A 522 -22.50 -8.55 -11.45
N GLU A 523 -23.70 -8.07 -11.79
CA GLU A 523 -24.91 -8.91 -11.83
C GLU A 523 -24.74 -10.04 -12.84
N ARG A 524 -24.18 -9.75 -14.02
CA ARG A 524 -23.90 -10.76 -15.03
C ARG A 524 -22.83 -11.75 -14.59
N LEU A 525 -21.75 -11.30 -13.95
CA LEU A 525 -20.73 -12.19 -13.39
C LEU A 525 -21.34 -13.13 -12.33
N ARG A 526 -22.22 -12.60 -11.47
CA ARG A 526 -22.92 -13.38 -10.44
C ARG A 526 -23.93 -14.37 -11.00
N GLU A 527 -24.55 -14.08 -12.14
CA GLU A 527 -25.37 -15.05 -12.88
C GLU A 527 -24.54 -16.23 -13.41
N LEU A 528 -23.31 -15.95 -13.85
CA LEU A 528 -22.39 -16.97 -14.35
C LEU A 528 -21.80 -17.81 -13.21
N ASN A 529 -21.39 -17.15 -12.11
CA ASN A 529 -20.89 -17.80 -10.91
C ASN A 529 -21.37 -17.01 -9.66
N PRO A 530 -22.32 -17.55 -8.87
CA PRO A 530 -22.83 -16.89 -7.66
C PRO A 530 -21.79 -16.61 -6.57
N ASP A 531 -20.67 -17.34 -6.59
CA ASP A 531 -19.58 -17.22 -5.63
C ASP A 531 -18.43 -16.31 -6.10
N VAL A 532 -18.57 -15.68 -7.28
CA VAL A 532 -17.52 -14.83 -7.86
C VAL A 532 -17.20 -13.62 -6.98
N VAL A 533 -15.91 -13.37 -6.80
CA VAL A 533 -15.38 -12.11 -6.28
C VAL A 533 -14.98 -11.23 -7.46
N ALA A 534 -15.76 -10.18 -7.72
CA ALA A 534 -15.48 -9.23 -8.80
C ALA A 534 -14.77 -8.00 -8.25
N VAL A 535 -13.58 -7.71 -8.74
CA VAL A 535 -12.71 -6.63 -8.26
C VAL A 535 -12.56 -5.59 -9.36
N SER A 536 -12.92 -4.35 -9.05
CA SER A 536 -12.73 -3.18 -9.92
C SER A 536 -11.79 -2.18 -9.26
N ILE A 537 -10.68 -1.88 -9.94
CA ILE A 537 -9.67 -0.92 -9.48
C ILE A 537 -9.69 0.30 -10.40
N THR A 538 -10.23 1.42 -9.94
CA THR A 538 -10.32 2.65 -10.74
C THR A 538 -9.60 3.80 -10.05
N GLY A 539 -9.33 4.89 -10.77
CA GLY A 539 -8.61 6.04 -10.21
C GLY A 539 -9.34 6.73 -9.06
N PHE A 540 -10.66 6.85 -9.20
CA PHE A 540 -11.51 7.67 -8.34
C PHE A 540 -12.67 6.89 -7.71
N GLY A 541 -12.74 5.57 -7.93
CA GLY A 541 -13.87 4.72 -7.60
C GLY A 541 -14.99 4.78 -8.65
N GLU A 542 -16.12 4.14 -8.36
CA GLU A 542 -17.23 3.95 -9.30
C GLU A 542 -18.41 4.92 -9.08
N SER A 543 -18.24 5.90 -8.20
CA SER A 543 -19.23 6.92 -7.83
C SER A 543 -18.54 8.26 -7.50
N GLY A 544 -19.33 9.33 -7.37
CA GLY A 544 -18.83 10.70 -7.18
C GLY A 544 -18.58 11.45 -8.49
N PRO A 545 -18.32 12.76 -8.43
CA PRO A 545 -18.18 13.64 -9.59
C PRO A 545 -16.93 13.31 -10.44
N ASP A 546 -15.84 12.83 -9.81
CA ASP A 546 -14.58 12.54 -10.51
C ASP A 546 -14.51 11.09 -11.03
N LYS A 547 -15.59 10.28 -10.92
CA LYS A 547 -15.57 8.85 -11.31
C LYS A 547 -15.17 8.61 -12.78
N ASP A 548 -15.46 9.56 -13.67
CA ASP A 548 -15.19 9.48 -15.11
C ASP A 548 -13.87 10.19 -15.49
N ARG A 549 -13.16 10.75 -14.52
CA ARG A 549 -11.90 11.45 -14.74
C ARG A 549 -10.79 10.47 -15.09
N ILE A 550 -9.97 10.82 -16.08
CA ILE A 550 -8.78 10.05 -16.45
C ILE A 550 -7.81 10.05 -15.26
N ALA A 551 -7.33 8.87 -14.89
CA ALA A 551 -6.40 8.68 -13.80
C ALA A 551 -5.14 7.94 -14.25
N TYR A 552 -4.01 8.45 -13.80
CA TYR A 552 -2.71 7.79 -13.84
C TYR A 552 -2.11 7.88 -12.43
N GLY A 553 -1.33 6.90 -12.01
CA GLY A 553 -0.75 6.88 -10.67
C GLY A 553 -0.04 8.17 -10.26
N ALA A 554 0.67 8.82 -11.20
CA ALA A 554 1.34 10.12 -10.97
C ALA A 554 0.35 11.24 -10.62
N GLY A 555 -0.78 11.29 -11.35
CA GLY A 555 -1.84 12.25 -11.07
C GLY A 555 -2.52 11.98 -9.74
N VAL A 556 -2.74 10.70 -9.39
CA VAL A 556 -3.31 10.31 -8.09
C VAL A 556 -2.35 10.66 -6.95
N ASP A 557 -1.04 10.51 -7.13
CA ASP A 557 -0.03 10.86 -6.14
C ASP A 557 -0.01 12.37 -5.83
N ALA A 558 -0.18 13.20 -6.87
CA ALA A 558 -0.39 14.63 -6.71
C ALA A 558 -1.68 14.98 -5.95
N LEU A 559 -2.75 14.20 -6.16
CA LEU A 559 -4.07 14.45 -5.57
C LEU A 559 -4.22 13.91 -4.15
N CYS A 560 -3.42 12.93 -3.71
CA CYS A 560 -3.61 12.24 -2.43
C CYS A 560 -3.00 12.95 -1.22
N GLY A 561 -2.47 14.16 -1.40
CA GLY A 561 -1.89 14.97 -0.32
C GLY A 561 -0.40 14.75 -0.07
N SER A 562 0.13 13.57 -0.44
CA SER A 562 1.52 13.15 -0.17
C SER A 562 2.56 14.09 -0.79
N ALA A 563 2.34 14.49 -2.04
CA ALA A 563 3.29 15.30 -2.80
C ALA A 563 3.44 16.70 -2.18
N SER A 564 2.38 17.24 -1.56
CA SER A 564 2.46 18.53 -0.87
C SER A 564 3.37 18.51 0.36
N LEU A 565 3.51 17.34 1.00
CA LEU A 565 4.27 17.10 2.22
C LEU A 565 5.64 16.46 1.95
N THR A 566 5.88 16.04 0.72
CA THR A 566 7.17 15.53 0.24
C THR A 566 7.98 16.67 -0.36
N GLY A 567 9.24 16.80 0.05
CA GLY A 567 10.16 17.84 -0.40
C GLY A 567 10.99 18.43 0.74
N THR A 568 11.92 19.33 0.42
CA THR A 568 12.77 19.99 1.43
C THR A 568 11.99 21.07 2.21
N PRO A 569 12.38 21.37 3.46
CA PRO A 569 11.78 22.46 4.21
C PRO A 569 11.83 23.79 3.45
N GLY A 570 10.67 24.41 3.22
CA GLY A 570 10.52 25.65 2.44
C GLY A 570 10.70 25.52 0.92
N GLY A 571 11.12 24.34 0.42
CA GLY A 571 11.28 24.05 -1.01
C GLY A 571 9.96 23.76 -1.72
N PRO A 572 9.98 23.49 -3.05
CA PRO A 572 8.80 23.05 -3.79
C PRO A 572 8.32 21.66 -3.32
N PRO A 573 7.05 21.28 -3.60
CA PRO A 573 6.59 19.90 -3.44
C PRO A 573 7.27 18.97 -4.44
N ALA A 574 7.39 17.70 -4.09
CA ALA A 574 7.92 16.64 -4.94
C ALA A 574 6.95 15.46 -4.98
N ASP A 575 6.81 14.80 -6.14
CA ASP A 575 6.05 13.56 -6.26
C ASP A 575 6.89 12.37 -5.79
N SER A 576 6.28 11.22 -5.51
CA SER A 576 7.01 10.00 -5.12
C SER A 576 7.89 9.42 -6.22
N THR A 577 7.74 9.88 -7.47
CA THR A 577 8.38 9.38 -8.72
C THR A 577 8.12 7.90 -9.05
N LEU A 578 7.39 7.20 -8.18
CA LEU A 578 7.17 5.76 -8.23
C LEU A 578 5.72 5.38 -8.44
N ASN A 579 4.80 6.33 -8.62
CA ASN A 579 3.37 6.06 -8.73
C ASN A 579 2.86 5.16 -7.60
N LEU A 580 3.25 5.43 -6.35
CA LEU A 580 2.85 4.63 -5.19
C LEU A 580 1.34 4.32 -5.09
N PRO A 581 0.40 5.15 -5.60
CA PRO A 581 -1.01 4.77 -5.65
C PRO A 581 -1.29 3.42 -6.35
N ASP A 582 -0.53 3.04 -7.37
CA ASP A 582 -0.76 1.79 -8.12
C ASP A 582 -0.50 0.53 -7.28
N PRO A 583 0.70 0.30 -6.70
CA PRO A 583 0.94 -0.85 -5.84
C PRO A 583 0.08 -0.80 -4.57
N ASN A 584 -0.30 0.39 -4.09
CA ASN A 584 -1.26 0.54 -2.99
C ASN A 584 -2.65 0.01 -3.37
N GLY A 585 -3.20 0.42 -4.50
CA GLY A 585 -4.48 -0.09 -4.98
C GLY A 585 -4.44 -1.60 -5.19
N GLY A 586 -3.39 -2.12 -5.83
CA GLY A 586 -3.24 -3.54 -6.13
C GLY A 586 -3.15 -4.43 -4.88
N ILE A 587 -2.34 -4.06 -3.87
CA ILE A 587 -2.21 -4.90 -2.67
C ILE A 587 -3.48 -4.90 -1.82
N HIS A 588 -4.18 -3.76 -1.71
CA HIS A 588 -5.43 -3.69 -0.96
C HIS A 588 -6.60 -4.34 -1.71
N ALA A 589 -6.56 -4.36 -3.05
CA ALA A 589 -7.45 -5.20 -3.87
C ALA A 589 -7.29 -6.67 -3.49
N ALA A 590 -6.05 -7.17 -3.38
CA ALA A 590 -5.78 -8.54 -2.97
C ALA A 590 -6.25 -8.83 -1.54
N VAL A 591 -6.06 -7.92 -0.58
CA VAL A 591 -6.58 -8.05 0.79
C VAL A 591 -8.10 -8.23 0.79
N ALA A 592 -8.84 -7.31 0.17
CA ALA A 592 -10.30 -7.34 0.15
C ALA A 592 -10.84 -8.56 -0.62
N ALA A 593 -10.22 -8.90 -1.75
CA ALA A 593 -10.62 -10.03 -2.57
C ALA A 593 -10.36 -11.37 -1.88
N LEU A 594 -9.24 -11.56 -1.18
CA LEU A 594 -8.96 -12.78 -0.42
C LEU A 594 -9.90 -12.94 0.77
N ALA A 595 -10.27 -11.85 1.44
CA ALA A 595 -11.26 -11.90 2.52
C ALA A 595 -12.65 -12.29 1.97
N ALA A 596 -13.09 -11.67 0.87
CA ALA A 596 -14.34 -12.04 0.21
C ALA A 596 -14.33 -13.49 -0.31
N LEU A 597 -13.20 -13.95 -0.85
CA LEU A 597 -13.01 -15.33 -1.31
C LEU A 597 -13.04 -16.33 -0.15
N TYR A 598 -12.42 -16.00 0.98
CA TYR A 598 -12.48 -16.81 2.20
C TYR A 598 -13.93 -17.01 2.65
N ARG A 599 -14.73 -15.94 2.68
CA ARG A 599 -16.17 -16.02 2.96
C ARG A 599 -16.92 -16.86 1.92
N ALA A 600 -16.63 -16.69 0.64
CA ALA A 600 -17.27 -17.45 -0.43
C ALA A 600 -17.05 -18.96 -0.24
N ARG A 601 -15.82 -19.39 0.08
CA ARG A 601 -15.50 -20.80 0.38
C ARG A 601 -16.20 -21.35 1.62
N GLN A 602 -16.60 -20.48 2.53
CA GLN A 602 -17.38 -20.85 3.72
C GLN A 602 -18.90 -20.84 3.46
N GLY A 603 -19.33 -20.65 2.21
CA GLY A 603 -20.74 -20.65 1.81
C GLY A 603 -21.45 -19.31 1.97
N GLY A 604 -20.71 -18.21 2.24
CA GLY A 604 -21.29 -16.86 2.31
C GLY A 604 -21.52 -16.21 0.93
N GLY A 605 -21.03 -16.83 -0.14
CA GLY A 605 -21.03 -16.29 -1.49
C GLY A 605 -19.97 -15.21 -1.73
N GLY A 606 -19.79 -14.86 -3.00
CA GLY A 606 -18.82 -13.84 -3.44
C GLY A 606 -19.28 -12.41 -3.19
N ASP A 607 -18.46 -11.44 -3.57
CA ASP A 607 -18.73 -10.01 -3.36
C ASP A 607 -18.24 -9.17 -4.56
N ARG A 608 -18.65 -7.92 -4.61
CA ARG A 608 -18.04 -6.89 -5.46
C ARG A 608 -17.11 -6.04 -4.60
N VAL A 609 -15.84 -6.04 -4.97
CA VAL A 609 -14.77 -5.26 -4.36
C VAL A 609 -14.51 -4.05 -5.25
N GLU A 610 -14.55 -2.86 -4.67
CA GLU A 610 -14.20 -1.60 -5.35
C GLU A 610 -12.98 -0.98 -4.69
N ILE A 611 -12.01 -0.57 -5.51
CA ILE A 611 -10.81 0.16 -5.11
C ILE A 611 -10.77 1.50 -5.86
N SER A 612 -10.64 2.58 -5.11
CA SER A 612 -10.23 3.89 -5.65
C SER A 612 -8.75 4.09 -5.36
N LEU A 613 -7.93 4.30 -6.39
CA LEU A 613 -6.50 4.56 -6.21
C LEU A 613 -6.25 5.78 -5.30
N LEU A 614 -7.10 6.81 -5.42
CA LEU A 614 -7.02 8.00 -4.57
C LEU A 614 -7.29 7.67 -3.10
N GLU A 615 -8.40 6.95 -2.82
CA GLU A 615 -8.75 6.56 -1.44
C GLU A 615 -7.69 5.63 -0.84
N ALA A 616 -7.20 4.67 -1.63
CA ALA A 616 -6.17 3.73 -1.20
C ALA A 616 -4.84 4.43 -0.88
N ALA A 617 -4.44 5.43 -1.66
CA ALA A 617 -3.24 6.22 -1.40
C ALA A 617 -3.36 7.06 -0.12
N ILE A 618 -4.51 7.70 0.12
CA ILE A 618 -4.72 8.52 1.33
C ILE A 618 -4.75 7.63 2.58
N ALA A 619 -5.34 6.43 2.50
CA ALA A 619 -5.46 5.51 3.64
C ALA A 619 -4.11 5.04 4.22
N VAL A 620 -3.06 4.98 3.40
CA VAL A 620 -1.70 4.58 3.81
C VAL A 620 -0.78 5.77 4.08
N LEU A 621 -1.24 7.01 3.86
CA LEU A 621 -0.52 8.25 4.15
C LEU A 621 -1.34 9.17 5.07
N PRO A 622 -1.82 8.68 6.22
CA PRO A 622 -2.87 9.35 7.00
C PRO A 622 -2.37 10.60 7.74
N TRP A 623 -1.06 10.73 7.99
CA TRP A 623 -0.52 11.67 8.97
C TRP A 623 -0.84 13.13 8.68
N GLY A 624 -0.85 13.53 7.41
CA GLY A 624 -1.23 14.89 7.02
C GLY A 624 -2.69 15.20 7.35
N VAL A 625 -3.60 14.27 7.01
CA VAL A 625 -5.04 14.38 7.30
C VAL A 625 -5.27 14.43 8.80
N LEU A 626 -4.61 13.56 9.56
CA LEU A 626 -4.72 13.52 11.01
C LEU A 626 -4.21 14.81 11.68
N ASP A 627 -3.16 15.44 11.15
CA ASP A 627 -2.64 16.72 11.67
C ASP A 627 -3.60 17.88 11.41
N VAL A 628 -4.17 17.96 10.20
CA VAL A 628 -5.20 18.97 9.92
C VAL A 628 -6.46 18.72 10.76
N ALA A 629 -6.90 17.47 10.88
CA ALA A 629 -8.08 17.13 11.68
C ALA A 629 -7.90 17.45 13.17
N ALA A 630 -6.71 17.23 13.72
CA ALA A 630 -6.43 17.48 15.14
C ALA A 630 -6.06 18.93 15.47
N ARG A 631 -5.36 19.62 14.56
CA ARG A 631 -4.76 20.94 14.82
C ARG A 631 -5.31 22.08 13.97
N GLY A 632 -6.09 21.76 12.93
CA GLY A 632 -6.65 22.74 12.00
C GLY A 632 -5.60 23.45 11.13
N ARG A 633 -4.41 22.86 10.94
CA ARG A 633 -3.34 23.45 10.12
C ARG A 633 -2.59 22.41 9.30
N GLN A 634 -2.27 22.78 8.06
CA GLN A 634 -1.44 21.98 7.15
C GLN A 634 -0.02 21.79 7.73
N PRO A 635 0.51 20.55 7.77
CA PRO A 635 1.90 20.32 8.14
C PRO A 635 2.88 20.87 7.10
N GLU A 636 4.08 21.23 7.55
CA GLU A 636 5.16 21.67 6.67
C GLU A 636 5.97 20.47 6.15
N ARG A 637 6.59 20.65 4.97
CA ARG A 637 7.57 19.70 4.43
C ARG A 637 8.77 19.59 5.36
N ALA A 638 9.15 18.37 5.70
CA ALA A 638 10.22 18.09 6.66
C ALA A 638 11.49 17.50 6.03
N GLY A 639 11.50 17.26 4.71
CA GLY A 639 12.54 16.49 4.06
C GLY A 639 12.63 15.08 4.67
N ASN A 640 13.86 14.65 4.96
CA ASN A 640 14.09 13.37 5.63
C ASN A 640 13.95 13.42 7.16
N ARG A 641 13.48 14.50 7.78
CA ARG A 641 13.33 14.55 9.26
C ARG A 641 12.13 13.74 9.74
N ASP A 642 12.17 13.33 11.00
CA ASP A 642 11.10 12.60 11.66
C ASP A 642 10.68 13.31 12.96
N PRO A 643 9.39 13.28 13.36
CA PRO A 643 8.94 13.90 14.60
C PRO A 643 9.41 13.20 15.87
N GLU A 644 9.78 11.91 15.82
CA GLU A 644 10.13 11.12 17.01
C GLU A 644 11.60 10.67 17.04
N MET A 645 12.32 10.78 15.91
CA MET A 645 13.70 10.29 15.76
C MET A 645 14.66 11.43 15.39
N ALA A 646 15.81 11.53 16.08
CA ALA A 646 16.82 12.54 15.81
C ALA A 646 18.22 12.10 16.27
N PRO A 647 19.28 12.23 15.44
CA PRO A 647 19.24 12.61 14.02
C PRO A 647 18.50 11.58 13.15
N HIS A 648 17.79 12.09 12.14
CA HIS A 648 17.07 11.28 11.15
C HIS A 648 17.22 11.91 9.77
N GLY A 649 17.84 11.20 8.82
CA GLY A 649 18.20 11.76 7.52
C GLY A 649 19.05 10.86 6.63
N VAL A 650 19.34 11.35 5.43
CA VAL A 650 20.25 10.71 4.47
C VAL A 650 21.52 11.56 4.33
N PHE A 651 22.70 11.00 4.57
CA PHE A 651 23.94 11.78 4.67
C PHE A 651 24.92 11.37 3.57
N CYS A 652 25.52 12.37 2.93
CA CYS A 652 26.52 12.13 1.89
C CYS A 652 27.78 11.49 2.52
N CYS A 653 28.25 10.41 1.92
CA CYS A 653 29.47 9.71 2.28
C CYS A 653 30.62 10.12 1.36
N ARG A 654 31.85 9.75 1.72
CA ARG A 654 32.99 9.92 0.82
C ARG A 654 32.81 9.03 -0.40
N GLY A 655 32.61 9.63 -1.57
CA GLY A 655 32.18 8.90 -2.76
C GLY A 655 31.67 9.82 -3.86
N ALA A 656 31.15 9.24 -4.95
CA ALA A 656 30.54 10.01 -6.04
C ALA A 656 29.03 10.23 -5.82
N ASP A 657 28.32 9.18 -5.44
CA ASP A 657 26.86 9.18 -5.17
C ASP A 657 26.56 8.20 -4.02
N ASP A 658 27.42 8.22 -3.00
CA ASP A 658 27.33 7.32 -1.86
C ASP A 658 26.61 8.02 -0.71
N TRP A 659 25.52 7.42 -0.25
CA TRP A 659 24.66 7.98 0.80
C TRP A 659 24.39 6.94 1.89
N VAL A 660 24.25 7.41 3.12
CA VAL A 660 23.83 6.58 4.26
C VAL A 660 22.56 7.13 4.88
N ALA A 661 21.55 6.28 5.03
CA ALA A 661 20.37 6.59 5.82
C ALA A 661 20.66 6.32 7.30
N VAL A 662 20.40 7.30 8.16
CA VAL A 662 20.57 7.21 9.62
C VAL A 662 19.26 7.60 10.28
N ALA A 663 18.81 6.76 11.21
CA ALA A 663 17.63 6.99 12.03
C ALA A 663 17.95 6.61 13.49
N VAL A 664 18.08 7.63 14.34
CA VAL A 664 18.36 7.46 15.78
C VAL A 664 17.04 7.49 16.54
N ARG A 665 16.69 6.37 17.19
CA ARG A 665 15.37 6.17 17.83
C ARG A 665 15.34 6.62 19.28
N ASP A 666 16.47 6.49 19.97
CA ASP A 666 16.62 6.79 21.39
C ASP A 666 18.06 7.17 21.75
N ASP A 667 18.27 7.49 23.03
CA ASP A 667 19.58 7.87 23.57
C ASP A 667 20.62 6.77 23.39
N GLY A 668 20.22 5.50 23.40
CA GLY A 668 21.14 4.36 23.19
C GLY A 668 21.65 4.30 21.76
N ASP A 669 20.77 4.51 20.77
CA ASP A 669 21.16 4.67 19.37
C ASP A 669 22.09 5.88 19.19
N PHE A 670 21.82 7.00 19.89
CA PHE A 670 22.64 8.21 19.80
C PHE A 670 24.04 8.02 20.38
N GLU A 671 24.13 7.36 21.54
CA GLU A 671 25.40 6.95 22.16
C GLU A 671 26.23 6.09 21.20
N ALA A 672 25.61 5.07 20.60
CA ALA A 672 26.27 4.20 19.63
C ALA A 672 26.74 4.97 18.38
N LEU A 673 25.95 5.92 17.89
CA LEU A 673 26.33 6.78 16.76
C LEU A 673 27.50 7.71 17.12
N ALA A 674 27.47 8.34 18.29
CA ALA A 674 28.53 9.22 18.77
C ALA A 674 29.86 8.46 18.93
N ASP A 675 29.81 7.25 19.47
CA ASP A 675 30.97 6.35 19.56
C ASP A 675 31.50 5.97 18.18
N LEU A 676 30.61 5.61 17.24
CA LEU A 676 30.98 5.27 15.85
C LEU A 676 31.68 6.43 15.13
N MET A 677 31.22 7.66 15.38
CA MET A 677 31.80 8.88 14.81
C MET A 677 33.14 9.28 15.48
N GLY A 678 33.54 8.60 16.56
CA GLY A 678 34.73 8.97 17.34
C GLY A 678 34.54 10.22 18.20
N GLU A 679 33.29 10.61 18.47
CA GLU A 679 32.90 11.84 19.17
C GLU A 679 32.00 11.54 20.39
N PRO A 680 32.40 10.66 21.34
CA PRO A 680 31.59 10.27 22.50
C PRO A 680 31.22 11.46 23.41
N GLY A 681 31.92 12.60 23.27
CA GLY A 681 31.62 13.83 24.00
C GLY A 681 30.26 14.44 23.64
N LEU A 682 29.71 14.13 22.45
CA LEU A 682 28.41 14.65 21.98
C LEU A 682 27.26 14.25 22.90
N VAL A 683 27.31 13.05 23.49
CA VAL A 683 26.29 12.55 24.44
C VAL A 683 26.17 13.46 25.68
N ARG A 684 27.22 14.21 26.01
CA ARG A 684 27.25 15.13 27.15
C ARG A 684 26.95 16.58 26.76
N ASP A 685 26.80 16.87 25.46
CA ASP A 685 26.35 18.19 25.01
C ASP A 685 24.86 18.34 25.36
N PRO A 686 24.45 19.42 26.06
CA PRO A 686 23.06 19.61 26.44
C PRO A 686 22.12 20.02 25.29
N ARG A 687 22.66 20.26 24.09
CA ARG A 687 21.90 20.55 22.86
C ARG A 687 21.65 19.27 22.09
#